data_AF-A0A5M3ZBT4-F1
#
_entry.id   AF-A0A5M3ZBT4-F1
#
_cell.length_a   1.000
_cell.length_b   1.000
_cell.length_c   1.000
_cell.angle_alpha   90.00
_cell.angle_beta   90.00
_cell.angle_gamma   90.00
#
_symmetry.space_group_name_H-M   'P 1'
#
loop_
_entity.id
_entity.type
_entity.pdbx_description
1 polymer ?
#
loop_
_entity_poly.entity_id
_entity_poly.type
_entity_poly.pdbx_seq_one_letter_code
_entity_poly.pdbx_strand_id
1 'polypeptide(L)'
;MADSTSNSGHSALSAKLDALINEFIAENPLSRAASERAKQVLPAGNTRSVLCSDPFPLTIKSGDGPMVTSLDGREYVDFVSDFSAGLYGHSHPIISRAVSEALATGFSLGGVIEKEAQLAEILCFRFPSIERVRFCNSGTEANTFAIATALAYTGRKKVLVFENGYHGGTISFKTADSVNPMNLPHDFVLAKYNDINATSPLIDDSIGAILIEPMQAAGGMNPSSKGFLQFLRDSATAAGALLIFDEVVTSRFHFNGLQGAWGVRPDLTTLGKYIGGGFPFGAFGGRADVMNQFDPSANGSPGLSHSGTFNNNVFTMTAAVAAAQLVTEESLGRINALGDRLRAQGNEIVQRAKFDNISFTGYGSAVGVHYAGEASAALRDAFYFYLLRRGIIIGRRGFVSLNLQHTDALIDQVLRAIQGFVDEPAGPMVRRLTTDQKIADFFQWTSRIPRDPTIPSPVPDHSGLGITQRSNSLSSSIIDPTFSNINPPQSVTHPLPVSFDIDSVMARDEPLLAPRPSSEHSSIRNAEEEDALLTGERTHRSPERRGWGFWREVGLFTWAMLATIAVIVLAVVFQNETSRGRHDDSTAPTPGEKPSGKRNLIFMVSDGMGPTSLTMTRSYRQFTEGLPIDDTLVLDQHIIGTSRTRSSSSLVTDSAAGATAFSCGRKSYNGAISVLPDHSPCGTVLEAAHLAGYKTGLVVTTRITDATPACFASHVNLRQYEDRIAEQEIGEHPLGRVVDLLLGGGRCHFLPNSTDGSCRNDDRDLIEIAKKNGFHYLDDRRSFDSLNGGADAQLPLLGLFAETDIPFEIDRRNQNDVYPSLEEMTRTALKALSQATADSDQGFFIMIEGSRIDHAGHGNDPAAQVNEVLAYDKAFAAVLDFLEQDDTPGILVSTSDHETGGLSAARQLHEEYPEYKWLPGVLANASHSSEYMDQALQDYLAVEKKKNKQKKFVRELLVEGLGVTDATDEEVEALLDPELPYSHQYVFADIVSRRAQIGWSTHGHSGVDVNIYASSPKDAWALVGNNENTDVGAFLADYLNLDVNDVTKRLRGSAYWSAEAVAESVSIDQAFSWLGDPLGEDVRTEGLDTYHHEFKKRGLETDCGCGQIH
;
A
#
# COMPACT_ATOMS: atom_id res chain seq x y z
N MET A 1 8.47 -6.93 -70.96
CA MET A 1 7.61 -6.19 -70.00
C MET A 1 7.69 -6.81 -68.60
N ALA A 2 8.89 -7.04 -68.05
CA ALA A 2 9.08 -7.61 -66.70
C ALA A 2 9.87 -6.67 -65.75
N ASP A 3 10.33 -5.51 -66.23
CA ASP A 3 11.13 -4.55 -65.46
C ASP A 3 10.31 -3.41 -64.83
N SER A 4 9.01 -3.29 -65.12
CA SER A 4 8.20 -2.16 -64.66
C SER A 4 7.46 -2.40 -63.33
N THR A 5 7.44 -3.61 -62.79
CA THR A 5 6.68 -3.97 -61.58
C THR A 5 7.51 -3.98 -60.29
N SER A 6 8.84 -4.16 -60.34
CA SER A 6 9.69 -4.03 -59.15
C SER A 6 9.87 -2.56 -58.72
N ASN A 7 10.01 -1.65 -59.69
CA ASN A 7 10.14 -0.20 -59.47
C ASN A 7 8.84 0.46 -58.95
N SER A 8 7.67 -0.05 -59.37
CA SER A 8 6.37 0.45 -58.89
C SER A 8 6.10 0.05 -57.44
N GLY A 9 6.67 -1.07 -57.01
CA GLY A 9 6.59 -1.49 -55.63
C GLY A 9 7.36 -0.55 -54.71
N HIS A 10 8.68 -0.47 -54.89
CA HIS A 10 9.54 0.37 -54.05
C HIS A 10 9.05 1.82 -53.94
N SER A 11 8.49 2.39 -55.03
CA SER A 11 7.90 3.73 -55.01
C SER A 11 6.61 3.83 -54.16
N ALA A 12 5.79 2.79 -54.09
CA ALA A 12 4.58 2.77 -53.25
C ALA A 12 4.88 2.66 -51.75
N LEU A 13 5.83 1.80 -51.34
CA LEU A 13 6.27 1.73 -49.93
C LEU A 13 7.00 3.01 -49.50
N SER A 14 7.82 3.59 -50.39
CA SER A 14 8.44 4.89 -50.12
C SER A 14 7.38 5.98 -49.91
N ALA A 15 6.38 6.07 -50.78
CA ALA A 15 5.29 7.03 -50.63
C ALA A 15 4.48 6.81 -49.33
N LYS A 16 4.21 5.55 -48.95
CA LYS A 16 3.55 5.22 -47.68
C LYS A 16 4.40 5.65 -46.49
N LEU A 17 5.71 5.38 -46.52
CA LEU A 17 6.65 5.78 -45.48
C LEU A 17 6.72 7.31 -45.35
N ASP A 18 6.85 8.02 -46.47
CA ASP A 18 6.91 9.49 -46.49
C ASP A 18 5.62 10.10 -45.92
N ALA A 19 4.45 9.55 -46.26
CA ALA A 19 3.18 9.98 -45.69
C ALA A 19 3.12 9.78 -44.17
N LEU A 20 3.53 8.61 -43.67
CA LEU A 20 3.56 8.30 -42.24
C LEU A 20 4.56 9.17 -41.48
N ILE A 21 5.72 9.46 -42.07
CA ILE A 21 6.72 10.37 -41.49
C ILE A 21 6.18 11.80 -41.42
N ASN A 22 5.54 12.28 -42.50
CA ASN A 22 4.98 13.64 -42.52
C ASN A 22 3.84 13.80 -41.50
N GLU A 23 2.98 12.80 -41.35
CA GLU A 23 1.95 12.76 -40.30
C GLU A 23 2.59 12.77 -38.91
N PHE A 24 3.60 11.93 -38.67
CA PHE A 24 4.36 11.94 -37.42
C PHE A 24 4.98 13.31 -37.11
N ILE A 25 5.59 13.98 -38.09
CA ILE A 25 6.19 15.31 -37.92
C ILE A 25 5.12 16.35 -37.57
N ALA A 26 3.97 16.30 -38.24
CA ALA A 26 2.89 17.26 -38.06
C ALA A 26 2.20 17.10 -36.70
N GLU A 27 2.02 15.86 -36.23
CA GLU A 27 1.36 15.57 -34.97
C GLU A 27 2.24 15.76 -33.73
N ASN A 28 3.57 15.83 -33.89
CA ASN A 28 4.51 15.87 -32.77
C ASN A 28 5.45 17.11 -32.75
N PRO A 29 4.92 18.34 -32.86
CA PRO A 29 5.73 19.56 -32.92
C PRO A 29 6.53 19.82 -31.63
N LEU A 30 6.02 19.46 -30.45
CA LEU A 30 6.69 19.66 -29.17
C LEU A 30 7.84 18.66 -28.99
N SER A 31 7.63 17.38 -29.34
CA SER A 31 8.72 16.39 -29.36
C SER A 31 9.84 16.81 -30.32
N ARG A 32 9.50 17.38 -31.48
CA ARG A 32 10.48 17.94 -32.41
C ARG A 32 11.29 19.07 -31.77
N ALA A 33 10.61 20.05 -31.19
CA ALA A 33 11.27 21.19 -30.54
C ALA A 33 12.14 20.75 -29.35
N ALA A 34 11.70 19.75 -28.58
CA ALA A 34 12.48 19.15 -27.50
C ALA A 34 13.75 18.46 -28.03
N SER A 35 13.65 17.69 -29.13
CA SER A 35 14.80 17.07 -29.78
C SER A 35 15.81 18.10 -30.29
N GLU A 36 15.34 19.18 -30.93
CA GLU A 36 16.23 20.24 -31.43
C GLU A 36 16.95 21.00 -30.31
N ARG A 37 16.26 21.26 -29.17
CA ARG A 37 16.93 21.78 -27.97
C ARG A 37 17.94 20.79 -27.42
N ALA A 38 17.58 19.52 -27.28
CA ALA A 38 18.47 18.50 -26.74
C ALA A 38 19.75 18.36 -27.58
N LYS A 39 19.64 18.44 -28.92
CA LYS A 39 20.79 18.40 -29.85
C LYS A 39 21.81 19.52 -29.62
N GLN A 40 21.43 20.63 -28.98
CA GLN A 40 22.36 21.71 -28.65
C GLN A 40 23.37 21.32 -27.57
N VAL A 41 23.01 20.36 -26.71
CA VAL A 41 23.79 20.01 -25.51
C VAL A 41 24.12 18.53 -25.38
N LEU A 42 23.39 17.65 -26.07
CA LEU A 42 23.65 16.22 -26.15
C LEU A 42 23.93 15.82 -27.61
N PRO A 43 24.97 15.03 -27.89
CA PRO A 43 25.19 14.47 -29.23
C PRO A 43 23.94 13.74 -29.73
N ALA A 44 23.47 14.10 -30.92
CA ALA A 44 22.19 13.62 -31.49
C ALA A 44 20.95 13.83 -30.59
N GLY A 45 21.04 14.69 -29.57
CA GLY A 45 19.96 15.00 -28.63
C GLY A 45 19.66 13.87 -27.64
N ASN A 46 20.62 12.98 -27.36
CA ASN A 46 20.35 11.77 -26.59
C ASN A 46 21.57 11.25 -25.81
N THR A 47 21.32 10.43 -24.78
CA THR A 47 22.35 9.80 -23.93
C THR A 47 22.35 8.26 -23.94
N ARG A 48 21.52 7.65 -24.80
CA ARG A 48 21.36 6.19 -24.97
C ARG A 48 21.00 5.87 -26.42
N SER A 49 22.01 5.58 -27.25
CA SER A 49 21.91 5.53 -28.73
C SER A 49 20.73 4.75 -29.33
N VAL A 50 20.20 3.73 -28.66
CA VAL A 50 19.03 2.97 -29.13
C VAL A 50 17.72 3.80 -29.14
N LEU A 51 17.69 4.91 -28.40
CA LEU A 51 16.57 5.85 -28.36
C LEU A 51 16.67 6.93 -29.45
N CYS A 52 17.82 7.08 -30.11
CA CYS A 52 17.94 7.96 -31.26
C CYS A 52 17.04 7.43 -32.39
N SER A 53 16.24 8.32 -32.97
CA SER A 53 15.30 7.99 -34.03
C SER A 53 15.13 9.19 -34.95
N ASP A 54 15.23 8.97 -36.26
CA ASP A 54 14.85 9.94 -37.29
C ASP A 54 13.33 9.91 -37.55
N PRO A 55 12.68 11.04 -37.86
CA PRO A 55 13.26 12.39 -37.98
C PRO A 55 13.59 13.03 -36.62
N PHE A 56 12.92 12.60 -35.56
CA PHE A 56 13.21 12.89 -34.15
C PHE A 56 12.49 11.83 -33.27
N PRO A 57 12.97 11.57 -32.04
CA PRO A 57 12.28 10.66 -31.12
C PRO A 57 11.03 11.31 -30.51
N LEU A 58 10.02 10.49 -30.16
CA LEU A 58 8.95 10.93 -29.26
C LEU A 58 9.56 11.27 -27.90
N THR A 59 9.25 12.46 -27.39
CA THR A 59 9.58 12.82 -26.02
C THR A 59 8.44 12.35 -25.14
N ILE A 60 8.71 11.48 -24.17
CA ILE A 60 7.69 10.96 -23.25
C ILE A 60 7.55 11.91 -22.06
N LYS A 61 6.32 12.29 -21.74
CA LYS A 61 5.95 13.18 -20.62
C LYS A 61 5.66 12.39 -19.35
N SER A 62 4.91 11.30 -19.47
CA SER A 62 4.43 10.49 -18.36
C SER A 62 4.15 9.05 -18.81
N GLY A 63 3.95 8.15 -17.86
CA GLY A 63 3.44 6.81 -18.12
C GLY A 63 2.64 6.29 -16.94
N ASP A 64 1.64 5.47 -17.22
CA ASP A 64 0.76 4.85 -16.24
C ASP A 64 0.35 3.45 -16.72
N GLY A 65 0.45 2.44 -15.85
CA GLY A 65 0.18 1.05 -16.21
C GLY A 65 1.02 0.59 -17.41
N PRO A 66 0.39 0.10 -18.50
CA PRO A 66 1.07 -0.25 -19.75
C PRO A 66 1.14 0.91 -20.77
N MET A 67 0.78 2.14 -20.37
CA MET A 67 0.65 3.30 -21.27
C MET A 67 1.76 4.33 -21.05
N VAL A 68 2.15 5.03 -22.12
CA VAL A 68 2.99 6.23 -22.08
C VAL A 68 2.32 7.38 -22.82
N THR A 69 2.49 8.60 -22.32
CA THR A 69 1.97 9.83 -22.92
C THR A 69 3.13 10.64 -23.48
N SER A 70 3.07 11.02 -24.76
CA SER A 70 4.07 11.92 -25.35
C SER A 70 3.94 13.35 -24.82
N LEU A 71 4.98 14.16 -25.03
CA LEU A 71 4.99 15.59 -24.73
C LEU A 71 3.91 16.36 -25.50
N ASP A 72 3.51 15.81 -26.66
CA ASP A 72 2.42 16.30 -27.50
C ASP A 72 1.02 15.86 -27.00
N GLY A 73 0.94 15.16 -25.87
CA GLY A 73 -0.31 14.78 -25.20
C GLY A 73 -0.97 13.51 -25.74
N ARG A 74 -0.31 12.79 -26.65
CA ARG A 74 -0.85 11.55 -27.24
C ARG A 74 -0.45 10.33 -26.42
N GLU A 75 -1.39 9.43 -26.18
CA GLU A 75 -1.17 8.18 -25.45
C GLU A 75 -0.83 7.01 -26.38
N TYR A 76 0.06 6.13 -25.89
CA TYR A 76 0.51 4.94 -26.59
C TYR A 76 0.59 3.75 -25.64
N VAL A 77 0.18 2.57 -26.11
CA VAL A 77 0.45 1.30 -25.41
C VAL A 77 1.92 0.95 -25.57
N ASP A 78 2.65 0.78 -24.47
CA ASP A 78 4.10 0.56 -24.46
C ASP A 78 4.51 -0.92 -24.51
N PHE A 79 4.89 -1.36 -25.70
CA PHE A 79 5.52 -2.66 -25.94
C PHE A 79 7.05 -2.59 -26.01
N VAL A 80 7.67 -1.44 -25.71
CA VAL A 80 9.12 -1.35 -25.49
C VAL A 80 9.45 -1.81 -24.07
N SER A 81 8.67 -1.37 -23.08
CA SER A 81 8.84 -1.65 -21.65
C SER A 81 10.30 -1.45 -21.22
N ASP A 82 10.84 -0.30 -21.58
CA ASP A 82 12.25 0.10 -21.46
C ASP A 82 13.27 -1.01 -21.81
N PHE A 83 13.05 -1.66 -22.96
CA PHE A 83 13.87 -2.77 -23.45
C PHE A 83 13.99 -3.89 -22.42
N SER A 84 12.86 -4.36 -21.91
CA SER A 84 12.71 -5.40 -20.88
C SER A 84 12.95 -4.97 -19.43
N ALA A 85 13.38 -3.72 -19.15
CA ALA A 85 13.53 -3.25 -17.76
C ALA A 85 12.18 -2.93 -17.09
N GLY A 86 11.22 -2.39 -17.85
CA GLY A 86 9.89 -2.01 -17.39
C GLY A 86 8.92 -3.19 -17.27
N LEU A 87 9.33 -4.31 -16.67
CA LEU A 87 8.47 -5.50 -16.50
C LEU A 87 7.18 -5.20 -15.72
N TYR A 88 7.19 -4.19 -14.85
CA TYR A 88 6.08 -3.90 -13.95
C TYR A 88 5.07 -2.88 -14.52
N GLY A 89 5.33 -2.33 -15.71
CA GLY A 89 4.65 -1.14 -16.19
C GLY A 89 5.26 0.13 -15.62
N HIS A 90 4.56 1.26 -15.73
CA HIS A 90 5.11 2.59 -15.46
C HIS A 90 4.76 3.17 -14.09
N SER A 91 3.81 2.56 -13.37
CA SER A 91 3.26 3.10 -12.11
C SER A 91 2.83 2.03 -11.11
N HIS A 92 3.43 0.82 -11.16
CA HIS A 92 2.98 -0.30 -10.34
C HIS A 92 2.99 0.04 -8.83
N PRO A 93 1.86 -0.07 -8.10
CA PRO A 93 1.74 0.45 -6.74
C PRO A 93 2.73 -0.16 -5.75
N ILE A 94 3.01 -1.47 -5.87
CA ILE A 94 4.03 -2.15 -5.04
C ILE A 94 5.43 -1.57 -5.24
N ILE A 95 5.80 -1.21 -6.48
CA ILE A 95 7.11 -0.60 -6.76
C ILE A 95 7.12 0.84 -6.22
N SER A 96 6.06 1.62 -6.48
CA SER A 96 5.95 3.00 -5.99
C SER A 96 6.05 3.09 -4.46
N ARG A 97 5.41 2.15 -3.74
CA ARG A 97 5.53 2.04 -2.28
C ARG A 97 6.97 1.74 -1.85
N ALA A 98 7.62 0.76 -2.47
CA ALA A 98 9.01 0.40 -2.16
C ALA A 98 9.99 1.55 -2.39
N VAL A 99 9.76 2.39 -3.41
CA VAL A 99 10.54 3.61 -3.65
C VAL A 99 10.33 4.64 -2.54
N SER A 100 9.09 4.78 -2.09
CA SER A 100 8.74 5.69 -0.99
C SER A 100 9.35 5.24 0.34
N GLU A 101 9.34 3.94 0.62
CA GLU A 101 10.03 3.33 1.75
C GLU A 101 11.55 3.56 1.68
N ALA A 102 12.15 3.38 0.50
CA ALA A 102 13.57 3.64 0.29
C ALA A 102 13.93 5.11 0.53
N LEU A 103 13.06 6.04 0.14
CA LEU A 103 13.23 7.46 0.41
C LEU A 103 13.19 7.76 1.91
N ALA A 104 12.23 7.17 2.64
CA ALA A 104 12.08 7.34 4.09
C ALA A 104 13.26 6.78 4.89
N THR A 105 13.94 5.75 4.36
CA THR A 105 15.14 5.16 4.98
C THR A 105 16.36 6.08 4.93
N GLY A 106 16.36 7.09 4.05
CA GLY A 106 17.53 7.91 3.72
C GLY A 106 18.43 7.25 2.67
N PHE A 107 19.12 8.07 1.88
CA PHE A 107 19.88 7.63 0.70
C PHE A 107 21.38 7.90 0.84
N SER A 108 22.20 7.14 0.08
CA SER A 108 23.67 7.24 0.11
C SER A 108 24.27 7.02 1.51
N LEU A 109 23.80 6.00 2.23
CA LEU A 109 24.15 5.73 3.62
C LEU A 109 25.62 5.36 3.87
N GLY A 110 26.38 4.99 2.82
CA GLY A 110 27.80 4.63 2.94
C GLY A 110 28.07 3.36 3.75
N GLY A 111 27.06 2.50 3.94
CA GLY A 111 27.13 1.27 4.73
C GLY A 111 26.30 0.13 4.14
N VAL A 112 26.40 -1.04 4.79
CA VAL A 112 25.62 -2.25 4.49
C VAL A 112 24.16 -2.06 4.92
N ILE A 113 23.21 -2.54 4.12
CA ILE A 113 21.78 -2.53 4.44
C ILE A 113 21.20 -3.94 4.39
N GLU A 114 20.21 -4.23 5.23
CA GLU A 114 19.60 -5.57 5.29
C GLU A 114 19.00 -6.02 3.95
N LYS A 115 18.47 -5.07 3.17
CA LYS A 115 17.86 -5.33 1.85
C LYS A 115 18.82 -5.98 0.85
N GLU A 116 20.13 -5.77 0.97
CA GLU A 116 21.11 -6.41 0.08
C GLU A 116 21.19 -7.94 0.35
N ALA A 117 21.10 -8.36 1.61
CA ALA A 117 21.05 -9.77 1.98
C ALA A 117 19.72 -10.42 1.54
N GLN A 118 18.60 -9.75 1.82
CA GLN A 118 17.26 -10.22 1.41
C GLN A 118 17.18 -10.43 -0.11
N LEU A 119 17.69 -9.48 -0.91
CA LEU A 119 17.72 -9.64 -2.36
C LEU A 119 18.63 -10.79 -2.80
N ALA A 120 19.79 -10.96 -2.15
CA ALA A 120 20.71 -12.05 -2.47
C ALA A 120 20.07 -13.42 -2.23
N GLU A 121 19.37 -13.59 -1.11
CA GLU A 121 18.62 -14.80 -0.77
C GLU A 121 17.54 -15.12 -1.80
N ILE A 122 16.77 -14.11 -2.21
CA ILE A 122 15.75 -14.23 -3.27
C ILE A 122 16.36 -14.72 -4.58
N LEU A 123 17.49 -14.13 -4.99
CA LEU A 123 18.14 -14.52 -6.26
C LEU A 123 18.76 -15.91 -6.18
N CYS A 124 19.38 -16.29 -5.06
CA CYS A 124 19.91 -17.64 -4.88
C CYS A 124 18.80 -18.70 -4.85
N PHE A 125 17.64 -18.38 -4.25
CA PHE A 125 16.47 -19.25 -4.26
C PHE A 125 15.91 -19.43 -5.68
N ARG A 126 15.76 -18.31 -6.40
CA ARG A 126 15.12 -18.28 -7.72
C ARG A 126 16.02 -18.84 -8.83
N PHE A 127 17.34 -18.68 -8.75
CA PHE A 127 18.26 -19.15 -9.79
C PHE A 127 19.20 -20.22 -9.23
N PRO A 128 18.92 -21.53 -9.44
CA PRO A 128 19.72 -22.60 -8.84
C PRO A 128 21.20 -22.63 -9.23
N SER A 129 21.61 -21.92 -10.29
CA SER A 129 23.03 -21.76 -10.63
C SER A 129 23.77 -20.77 -9.73
N ILE A 130 23.05 -19.86 -9.08
CA ILE A 130 23.57 -18.80 -8.23
C ILE A 130 23.60 -19.28 -6.79
N GLU A 131 24.76 -19.73 -6.32
CA GLU A 131 24.99 -20.10 -4.91
C GLU A 131 25.43 -18.89 -4.10
N ARG A 132 26.14 -17.95 -4.75
CA ARG A 132 26.54 -16.64 -4.19
C ARG A 132 26.44 -15.57 -5.28
N VAL A 133 26.13 -14.33 -4.90
CA VAL A 133 25.88 -13.20 -5.81
C VAL A 133 26.52 -11.90 -5.31
N ARG A 134 26.88 -11.01 -6.23
CA ARG A 134 27.22 -9.61 -5.96
C ARG A 134 26.44 -8.67 -6.90
N PHE A 135 26.11 -7.48 -6.40
CA PHE A 135 25.33 -6.47 -7.13
C PHE A 135 26.20 -5.44 -7.82
N CYS A 136 25.70 -4.93 -8.95
CA CYS A 136 26.29 -3.92 -9.81
C CYS A 136 25.20 -2.92 -10.22
N ASN A 137 25.58 -1.87 -10.94
CA ASN A 137 24.68 -0.78 -11.36
C ASN A 137 24.10 -1.00 -12.76
N SER A 138 24.61 -1.99 -13.49
CA SER A 138 24.14 -2.33 -14.84
C SER A 138 24.49 -3.75 -15.24
N GLY A 139 23.78 -4.29 -16.23
CA GLY A 139 24.18 -5.53 -16.90
C GLY A 139 25.56 -5.47 -17.58
N THR A 140 26.00 -4.27 -17.99
CA THR A 140 27.36 -4.08 -18.55
C THR A 140 28.43 -4.36 -17.49
N GLU A 141 28.24 -3.82 -16.29
CA GLU A 141 29.14 -4.10 -15.15
C GLU A 141 29.08 -5.57 -14.76
N ALA A 142 27.88 -6.16 -14.67
CA ALA A 142 27.71 -7.57 -14.34
C ALA A 142 28.50 -8.49 -15.29
N ASN A 143 28.39 -8.29 -16.61
CA ASN A 143 29.15 -9.05 -17.60
C ASN A 143 30.65 -8.78 -17.53
N THR A 144 31.06 -7.54 -17.27
CA THR A 144 32.48 -7.18 -17.09
C THR A 144 33.08 -7.94 -15.90
N PHE A 145 32.40 -7.92 -14.75
CA PHE A 145 32.87 -8.62 -13.55
C PHE A 145 32.76 -10.14 -13.67
N ALA A 146 31.77 -10.68 -14.38
CA ALA A 146 31.69 -12.12 -14.62
C ALA A 146 32.86 -12.62 -15.48
N ILE A 147 33.22 -11.92 -16.56
CA ILE A 147 34.43 -12.23 -17.35
C ILE A 147 35.67 -12.14 -16.47
N ALA A 148 35.85 -11.04 -15.74
CA ALA A 148 37.03 -10.86 -14.89
C ALA A 148 37.15 -11.97 -13.84
N THR A 149 36.04 -12.35 -13.21
CA THR A 149 35.98 -13.44 -12.23
C THR A 149 36.33 -14.78 -12.85
N ALA A 150 35.83 -15.07 -14.06
CA ALA A 150 36.10 -16.33 -14.75
C ALA A 150 37.55 -16.45 -15.22
N LEU A 151 38.13 -15.36 -15.76
CA LEU A 151 39.53 -15.35 -16.18
C LEU A 151 40.48 -15.42 -14.98
N ALA A 152 40.15 -14.76 -13.86
CA ALA A 152 40.91 -14.87 -12.62
C ALA A 152 40.88 -16.30 -12.06
N TYR A 153 39.70 -16.94 -12.07
CA TYR A 153 39.53 -18.31 -11.59
C TYR A 153 40.31 -19.32 -12.44
N THR A 154 40.24 -19.19 -13.76
CA THR A 154 40.84 -20.14 -14.71
C THR A 154 42.31 -19.88 -15.00
N GLY A 155 42.81 -18.67 -14.72
CA GLY A 155 44.16 -18.23 -15.09
C GLY A 155 44.36 -18.04 -16.61
N ARG A 156 43.27 -18.00 -17.39
CA ARG A 156 43.28 -17.90 -18.86
C ARG A 156 42.91 -16.51 -19.32
N LYS A 157 43.04 -16.24 -20.63
CA LYS A 157 42.82 -14.91 -21.23
C LYS A 157 41.70 -14.84 -22.26
N LYS A 158 41.43 -15.94 -22.97
CA LYS A 158 40.47 -15.94 -24.08
C LYS A 158 39.04 -16.06 -23.60
N VAL A 159 38.14 -15.32 -24.26
CA VAL A 159 36.70 -15.35 -24.01
C VAL A 159 35.97 -15.65 -25.30
N LEU A 160 35.26 -16.78 -25.37
CA LEU A 160 34.40 -17.09 -26.50
C LEU A 160 33.10 -16.29 -26.40
N VAL A 161 32.73 -15.63 -27.48
CA VAL A 161 31.53 -14.78 -27.64
C VAL A 161 30.87 -15.05 -28.99
N PHE A 162 29.70 -14.49 -29.25
CA PHE A 162 28.91 -14.83 -30.44
C PHE A 162 28.56 -13.61 -31.31
N GLU A 163 28.52 -13.81 -32.63
CA GLU A 163 28.00 -12.84 -33.59
C GLU A 163 26.61 -12.34 -33.18
N ASN A 164 26.35 -11.03 -33.32
CA ASN A 164 25.14 -10.34 -32.85
C ASN A 164 24.88 -10.34 -31.32
N GLY A 165 25.83 -10.83 -30.51
CA GLY A 165 25.72 -10.81 -29.05
C GLY A 165 25.85 -9.40 -28.46
N TYR A 166 25.03 -9.09 -27.46
CA TYR A 166 25.06 -7.82 -26.74
C TYR A 166 25.05 -8.06 -25.23
N HIS A 167 26.19 -7.76 -24.61
CA HIS A 167 26.44 -7.96 -23.19
C HIS A 167 26.68 -6.64 -22.44
N GLY A 168 26.38 -5.51 -23.10
CA GLY A 168 26.59 -4.17 -22.56
C GLY A 168 27.22 -3.20 -23.56
N GLY A 169 27.35 -1.94 -23.15
CA GLY A 169 27.88 -0.87 -24.02
C GLY A 169 29.32 -1.11 -24.48
N THR A 170 30.11 -1.80 -23.66
CA THR A 170 31.54 -2.10 -23.88
C THR A 170 31.81 -3.58 -24.14
N ILE A 171 30.77 -4.39 -24.38
CA ILE A 171 30.88 -5.81 -24.73
C ILE A 171 29.75 -6.14 -25.72
N SER A 172 29.94 -5.82 -26.99
CA SER A 172 28.92 -6.03 -28.03
C SER A 172 29.52 -6.38 -29.38
N PHE A 173 28.84 -7.26 -30.11
CA PHE A 173 29.35 -7.88 -31.33
C PHE A 173 28.28 -7.82 -32.42
N LYS A 174 28.71 -7.60 -33.68
CA LYS A 174 27.84 -7.71 -34.86
C LYS A 174 28.31 -8.88 -35.72
N THR A 175 29.42 -8.70 -36.41
CA THR A 175 30.10 -9.71 -37.23
C THR A 175 31.61 -9.61 -37.02
N ALA A 176 32.37 -10.60 -37.49
CA ALA A 176 33.83 -10.59 -37.41
C ALA A 176 34.47 -9.33 -38.03
N ASP A 177 33.86 -8.80 -39.10
CA ASP A 177 34.34 -7.62 -39.82
C ASP A 177 33.82 -6.28 -39.25
N SER A 178 32.97 -6.32 -38.22
CA SER A 178 32.31 -5.14 -37.63
C SER A 178 32.46 -5.12 -36.11
N VAL A 179 33.71 -5.06 -35.66
CA VAL A 179 34.07 -4.98 -34.25
C VAL A 179 33.69 -3.61 -33.68
N ASN A 180 33.00 -3.58 -32.54
CA ASN A 180 32.77 -2.34 -31.82
C ASN A 180 34.10 -1.85 -31.20
N PRO A 181 34.64 -0.68 -31.60
CA PRO A 181 35.92 -0.20 -31.09
C PRO A 181 35.89 0.16 -29.60
N MET A 182 34.69 0.29 -29.00
CA MET A 182 34.52 0.54 -27.56
C MET A 182 34.52 -0.74 -26.72
N ASN A 183 34.67 -1.91 -27.34
CA ASN A 183 34.76 -3.15 -26.58
C ASN A 183 35.98 -3.14 -25.67
N LEU A 184 35.81 -3.67 -24.45
CA LEU A 184 36.93 -3.88 -23.54
C LEU A 184 38.00 -4.78 -24.20
N PRO A 185 39.29 -4.54 -23.98
CA PRO A 185 40.37 -5.20 -24.72
C PRO A 185 40.68 -6.62 -24.21
N HIS A 186 39.66 -7.46 -24.04
CA HIS A 186 39.83 -8.90 -23.81
C HIS A 186 40.17 -9.64 -25.10
N ASP A 187 40.78 -10.81 -24.98
CA ASP A 187 41.09 -11.69 -26.12
C ASP A 187 39.82 -12.45 -26.55
N PHE A 188 38.93 -11.75 -27.26
CA PHE A 188 37.65 -12.29 -27.69
C PHE A 188 37.79 -13.22 -28.91
N VAL A 189 37.23 -14.41 -28.80
CA VAL A 189 37.07 -15.36 -29.91
C VAL A 189 35.61 -15.33 -30.35
N LEU A 190 35.34 -14.84 -31.56
CA LEU A 190 33.99 -14.69 -32.07
C LEU A 190 33.52 -15.97 -32.79
N ALA A 191 32.42 -16.55 -32.32
CA ALA A 191 31.77 -17.74 -32.86
C ALA A 191 30.38 -17.44 -33.46
N LYS A 192 29.84 -18.39 -34.20
CA LYS A 192 28.50 -18.29 -34.79
C LYS A 192 27.42 -18.80 -33.83
N TYR A 193 26.44 -17.96 -33.53
CA TYR A 193 25.34 -18.32 -32.65
C TYR A 193 24.51 -19.46 -33.26
N ASN A 194 24.13 -20.45 -32.44
CA ASN A 194 23.35 -21.64 -32.85
C ASN A 194 24.02 -22.55 -33.91
N ASP A 195 25.31 -22.44 -34.18
CA ASP A 195 26.03 -23.29 -35.13
C ASP A 195 27.12 -24.12 -34.41
N ILE A 196 26.79 -25.37 -34.06
CA ILE A 196 27.71 -26.30 -33.38
C ILE A 196 28.95 -26.58 -34.25
N ASN A 197 28.77 -26.77 -35.56
CA ASN A 197 29.85 -27.17 -36.46
C ASN A 197 30.86 -26.04 -36.64
N ALA A 198 30.40 -24.80 -36.73
CA ALA A 198 31.27 -23.63 -36.80
C ALA A 198 31.90 -23.28 -35.44
N THR A 199 31.22 -23.55 -34.32
CA THR A 199 31.67 -23.17 -32.98
C THR A 199 32.67 -24.18 -32.39
N SER A 200 32.46 -25.48 -32.58
CA SER A 200 33.28 -26.54 -31.98
C SER A 200 34.80 -26.40 -32.22
N PRO A 201 35.29 -26.05 -33.43
CA PRO A 201 36.72 -25.89 -33.67
C PRO A 201 37.36 -24.69 -32.94
N LEU A 202 36.55 -23.78 -32.40
CA LEU A 202 37.02 -22.58 -31.71
C LEU A 202 37.18 -22.78 -30.19
N ILE A 203 36.71 -23.92 -29.66
CA ILE A 203 36.78 -24.23 -28.23
C ILE A 203 37.97 -25.15 -27.98
N ASP A 204 39.03 -24.59 -27.39
CA ASP A 204 40.24 -25.30 -26.97
C ASP A 204 40.53 -25.05 -25.47
N ASP A 205 41.63 -25.61 -24.96
CA ASP A 205 42.07 -25.47 -23.57
C ASP A 205 42.60 -24.06 -23.21
N SER A 206 42.66 -23.13 -24.18
CA SER A 206 43.07 -21.75 -23.93
C SER A 206 41.89 -20.82 -23.61
N ILE A 207 40.65 -21.26 -23.84
CA ILE A 207 39.42 -20.54 -23.49
C ILE A 207 39.23 -20.51 -21.96
N GLY A 208 39.14 -19.33 -21.36
CA GLY A 208 38.84 -19.16 -19.93
C GLY A 208 37.36 -19.00 -19.63
N ALA A 209 36.62 -18.37 -20.53
CA ALA A 209 35.19 -18.15 -20.38
C ALA A 209 34.46 -18.28 -21.71
N ILE A 210 33.22 -18.76 -21.66
CA ILE A 210 32.26 -18.75 -22.77
C ILE A 210 31.09 -17.87 -22.32
N LEU A 211 30.89 -16.70 -22.95
CA LEU A 211 29.81 -15.77 -22.62
C LEU A 211 28.73 -15.82 -23.71
N ILE A 212 27.49 -16.07 -23.30
CA ILE A 212 26.36 -16.22 -24.22
C ILE A 212 25.04 -15.72 -23.64
N GLU A 213 24.23 -15.05 -24.45
CA GLU A 213 22.81 -14.84 -24.19
C GLU A 213 22.03 -16.13 -24.53
N PRO A 214 21.28 -16.76 -23.60
CA PRO A 214 20.44 -17.91 -23.93
C PRO A 214 19.37 -17.62 -25.00
N MET A 215 19.03 -16.35 -25.20
CA MET A 215 18.30 -15.82 -26.35
C MET A 215 18.89 -14.44 -26.66
N GLN A 216 19.40 -14.23 -27.88
CA GLN A 216 19.90 -12.92 -28.28
C GLN A 216 18.75 -11.91 -28.31
N ALA A 217 18.70 -11.01 -27.34
CA ALA A 217 17.63 -10.03 -27.26
C ALA A 217 17.90 -8.87 -28.22
N ALA A 218 19.07 -8.25 -28.11
CA ALA A 218 19.45 -7.14 -28.97
C ALA A 218 19.69 -7.55 -30.42
N GLY A 219 20.14 -8.80 -30.63
CA GLY A 219 20.34 -9.45 -31.93
C GLY A 219 19.05 -9.88 -32.63
N GLY A 220 17.86 -9.51 -32.11
CA GLY A 220 16.58 -9.71 -32.80
C GLY A 220 15.61 -10.68 -32.11
N MET A 221 15.72 -10.90 -30.80
CA MET A 221 14.94 -11.90 -30.06
C MET A 221 15.06 -13.29 -30.70
N ASN A 222 16.29 -13.77 -30.84
CA ASN A 222 16.64 -15.05 -31.46
C ASN A 222 16.99 -16.09 -30.39
N PRO A 223 16.12 -17.07 -30.10
CA PRO A 223 16.39 -18.08 -29.08
C PRO A 223 17.52 -19.02 -29.48
N SER A 224 18.36 -19.42 -28.53
CA SER A 224 19.23 -20.57 -28.72
C SER A 224 18.43 -21.87 -28.75
N SER A 225 18.93 -22.86 -29.49
CA SER A 225 18.43 -24.22 -29.34
C SER A 225 18.97 -24.82 -28.04
N LYS A 226 18.14 -25.64 -27.36
CA LYS A 226 18.57 -26.39 -26.17
C LYS A 226 19.83 -27.24 -26.44
N GLY A 227 19.91 -27.86 -27.63
CA GLY A 227 21.07 -28.66 -28.04
C GLY A 227 22.35 -27.84 -28.15
N PHE A 228 22.27 -26.60 -28.64
CA PHE A 228 23.42 -25.71 -28.70
C PHE A 228 23.91 -25.28 -27.31
N LEU A 229 23.02 -24.91 -26.40
CA LEU A 229 23.43 -24.57 -25.03
C LEU A 229 24.02 -25.77 -24.28
N GLN A 230 23.45 -26.97 -24.46
CA GLN A 230 24.02 -28.18 -23.87
C GLN A 230 25.42 -28.47 -24.42
N PHE A 231 25.61 -28.33 -25.74
CA PHE A 231 26.93 -28.44 -26.36
C PHE A 231 27.95 -27.46 -25.75
N LEU A 232 27.57 -26.20 -25.53
CA LEU A 232 28.46 -25.21 -24.90
C LEU A 232 28.76 -25.56 -23.44
N ARG A 233 27.78 -26.06 -22.68
CA ARG A 233 27.98 -26.53 -21.31
C ARG A 233 28.98 -27.67 -21.24
N ASP A 234 28.81 -28.68 -22.09
CA ASP A 234 29.69 -29.84 -22.14
C ASP A 234 31.10 -29.45 -22.59
N SER A 235 31.19 -28.58 -23.60
CA SER A 235 32.47 -28.08 -24.13
C SER A 235 33.21 -27.20 -23.12
N ALA A 236 32.51 -26.34 -22.38
CA ALA A 236 33.09 -25.53 -21.31
C ALA A 236 33.73 -26.42 -20.24
N THR A 237 32.99 -27.44 -19.79
CA THR A 237 33.46 -28.41 -18.80
C THR A 237 34.68 -29.19 -19.32
N ALA A 238 34.64 -29.68 -20.56
CA ALA A 238 35.74 -30.42 -21.15
C ALA A 238 37.01 -29.56 -21.32
N ALA A 239 36.86 -28.29 -21.70
CA ALA A 239 37.97 -27.36 -21.86
C ALA A 239 38.50 -26.86 -20.50
N GLY A 240 37.73 -26.93 -19.41
CA GLY A 240 38.03 -26.26 -18.15
C GLY A 240 37.75 -24.74 -18.18
N ALA A 241 36.89 -24.29 -19.10
CA ALA A 241 36.39 -22.93 -19.16
C ALA A 241 35.12 -22.77 -18.30
N LEU A 242 34.81 -21.54 -17.88
CA LEU A 242 33.52 -21.24 -17.24
C LEU A 242 32.48 -20.81 -18.27
N LEU A 243 31.30 -21.43 -18.24
CA LEU A 243 30.15 -20.99 -19.02
C LEU A 243 29.40 -19.88 -18.26
N ILE A 244 29.22 -18.74 -18.91
CA ILE A 244 28.51 -17.58 -18.40
C ILE A 244 27.24 -17.39 -19.23
N PHE A 245 26.08 -17.52 -18.59
CA PHE A 245 24.82 -17.10 -19.21
C PHE A 245 24.52 -15.64 -18.88
N ASP A 246 24.40 -14.85 -19.93
CA ASP A 246 23.83 -13.52 -19.85
C ASP A 246 22.31 -13.61 -19.84
N GLU A 247 21.75 -13.61 -18.64
CA GLU A 247 20.31 -13.63 -18.39
C GLU A 247 19.74 -12.26 -18.02
N VAL A 248 20.44 -11.17 -18.40
CA VAL A 248 19.97 -9.79 -18.19
C VAL A 248 18.58 -9.56 -18.78
N VAL A 249 18.26 -10.21 -19.91
CA VAL A 249 16.90 -10.24 -20.46
C VAL A 249 16.21 -11.56 -20.20
N THR A 250 16.90 -12.69 -20.36
CA THR A 250 16.25 -14.00 -20.45
C THR A 250 15.77 -14.58 -19.11
N SER A 251 16.21 -14.01 -17.99
CA SER A 251 15.80 -14.42 -16.64
C SER A 251 14.29 -14.30 -16.39
N ARG A 252 13.55 -13.54 -17.21
CA ARG A 252 12.09 -13.35 -17.10
C ARG A 252 11.25 -14.46 -17.74
N PHE A 253 11.86 -15.34 -18.52
CA PHE A 253 11.09 -16.27 -19.37
C PHE A 253 10.62 -17.54 -18.67
N HIS A 254 11.08 -17.74 -17.45
CA HIS A 254 10.68 -18.80 -16.54
C HIS A 254 11.06 -18.34 -15.14
N PHE A 255 10.44 -18.89 -14.09
CA PHE A 255 10.77 -18.49 -12.71
C PHE A 255 12.27 -18.65 -12.45
N ASN A 256 12.84 -19.80 -12.81
CA ASN A 256 14.28 -20.08 -12.76
C ASN A 256 15.11 -19.56 -13.96
N GLY A 257 14.62 -18.58 -14.74
CA GLY A 257 15.28 -18.10 -15.96
C GLY A 257 15.30 -19.08 -17.12
N LEU A 258 15.85 -18.69 -18.28
CA LEU A 258 15.88 -19.58 -19.45
C LEU A 258 16.80 -20.79 -19.21
N GLN A 259 17.78 -20.68 -18.32
CA GLN A 259 18.52 -21.84 -17.81
C GLN A 259 17.60 -22.92 -17.21
N GLY A 260 16.57 -22.51 -16.48
CA GLY A 260 15.57 -23.41 -15.90
C GLY A 260 14.64 -23.99 -16.95
N ALA A 261 14.16 -23.17 -17.89
CA ALA A 261 13.33 -23.63 -18.99
C ALA A 261 14.04 -24.70 -19.83
N TRP A 262 15.31 -24.48 -20.18
CA TRP A 262 16.10 -25.42 -20.98
C TRP A 262 16.74 -26.54 -20.17
N GLY A 263 16.82 -26.40 -18.85
CA GLY A 263 17.48 -27.36 -17.96
C GLY A 263 18.99 -27.43 -18.18
N VAL A 264 19.63 -26.32 -18.57
CA VAL A 264 21.08 -26.21 -18.79
C VAL A 264 21.65 -25.21 -17.79
N ARG A 265 22.54 -25.66 -16.91
CA ARG A 265 23.09 -24.86 -15.80
C ARG A 265 24.44 -24.22 -16.16
N PRO A 266 24.58 -22.89 -16.15
CA PRO A 266 25.88 -22.22 -16.34
C PRO A 266 26.74 -22.27 -15.06
N ASP A 267 28.03 -21.91 -15.16
CA ASP A 267 28.89 -21.72 -13.98
C ASP A 267 28.65 -20.36 -13.31
N LEU A 268 28.40 -19.34 -14.13
CA LEU A 268 28.06 -17.99 -13.72
C LEU A 268 26.81 -17.52 -14.50
N THR A 269 25.97 -16.74 -13.84
CA THR A 269 24.82 -16.06 -14.43
C THR A 269 24.98 -14.56 -14.20
N THR A 270 24.74 -13.76 -15.23
CA THR A 270 24.59 -12.31 -15.10
C THR A 270 23.14 -11.90 -15.26
N LEU A 271 22.75 -10.89 -14.47
CA LEU A 271 21.40 -10.42 -14.29
C LEU A 271 21.37 -8.89 -14.39
N GLY A 272 20.19 -8.33 -14.66
CA GLY A 272 20.01 -6.88 -14.77
C GLY A 272 18.56 -6.51 -15.03
N LYS A 273 18.36 -5.32 -15.62
CA LYS A 273 17.05 -4.88 -16.13
C LYS A 273 15.97 -4.92 -15.02
N TYR A 274 14.89 -5.66 -15.26
CA TYR A 274 13.70 -5.64 -14.42
C TYR A 274 13.95 -6.09 -12.98
N ILE A 275 14.99 -6.89 -12.73
CA ILE A 275 15.27 -7.38 -11.38
C ILE A 275 15.52 -6.22 -10.40
N GLY A 276 16.00 -5.07 -10.90
CA GLY A 276 16.15 -3.84 -10.12
C GLY A 276 14.86 -3.10 -9.76
N GLY A 277 13.68 -3.66 -10.03
CA GLY A 277 12.40 -2.98 -9.77
C GLY A 277 12.19 -1.70 -10.59
N GLY A 278 12.88 -1.56 -11.73
CA GLY A 278 12.87 -0.34 -12.55
C GLY A 278 14.05 0.62 -12.31
N PHE A 279 14.91 0.34 -11.34
CA PHE A 279 16.12 1.13 -11.04
C PHE A 279 17.38 0.58 -11.72
N PRO A 280 18.48 1.36 -11.82
CA PRO A 280 19.77 0.85 -12.26
C PRO A 280 20.19 -0.38 -11.46
N PHE A 281 20.41 -1.49 -12.16
CA PHE A 281 20.71 -2.79 -11.55
C PHE A 281 21.50 -3.69 -12.49
N GLY A 282 22.44 -4.41 -11.89
CA GLY A 282 23.08 -5.60 -12.42
C GLY A 282 23.43 -6.55 -11.29
N ALA A 283 23.64 -7.81 -11.59
CA ALA A 283 24.25 -8.74 -10.64
C ALA A 283 25.01 -9.82 -11.38
N PHE A 284 26.08 -10.33 -10.77
CA PHE A 284 26.74 -11.53 -11.24
C PHE A 284 26.91 -12.49 -10.08
N GLY A 285 26.68 -13.77 -10.35
CA GLY A 285 26.73 -14.81 -9.35
C GLY A 285 26.81 -16.18 -9.99
N GLY A 286 27.00 -17.21 -9.19
CA GLY A 286 27.16 -18.57 -9.71
C GLY A 286 27.66 -19.51 -8.65
N ARG A 287 28.46 -20.49 -9.06
CA ARG A 287 29.09 -21.47 -8.16
C ARG A 287 29.86 -20.79 -7.02
N ALA A 288 29.69 -21.29 -5.80
CA ALA A 288 30.31 -20.71 -4.62
C ALA A 288 31.85 -20.76 -4.70
N ASP A 289 32.44 -21.83 -5.22
CA ASP A 289 33.90 -21.96 -5.34
C ASP A 289 34.53 -20.89 -6.26
N VAL A 290 33.81 -20.45 -7.29
CA VAL A 290 34.21 -19.34 -8.16
C VAL A 290 34.01 -17.99 -7.46
N MET A 291 32.86 -17.78 -6.81
CA MET A 291 32.51 -16.51 -6.16
C MET A 291 33.28 -16.26 -4.85
N ASN A 292 33.80 -17.30 -4.20
CA ASN A 292 34.62 -17.19 -2.99
C ASN A 292 35.97 -16.51 -3.23
N GLN A 293 36.34 -16.25 -4.49
CA GLN A 293 37.46 -15.38 -4.79
C GLN A 293 37.28 -13.96 -4.22
N PHE A 294 36.05 -13.49 -3.97
CA PHE A 294 35.77 -12.21 -3.32
C PHE A 294 35.77 -12.26 -1.79
N ASP A 295 35.98 -13.45 -1.20
CA ASP A 295 36.01 -13.67 0.25
C ASP A 295 37.47 -13.88 0.70
N PRO A 296 38.11 -12.87 1.33
CA PRO A 296 39.48 -12.99 1.81
C PRO A 296 39.68 -14.10 2.86
N SER A 297 38.61 -14.48 3.57
CA SER A 297 38.66 -15.52 4.61
C SER A 297 38.64 -16.94 4.05
N ALA A 298 38.12 -17.14 2.84
CA ALA A 298 37.89 -18.47 2.28
C ALA A 298 39.19 -19.15 1.78
N ASN A 299 40.16 -18.39 1.28
CA ASN A 299 41.27 -18.96 0.49
C ASN A 299 42.69 -18.50 0.92
N GLY A 300 42.83 -17.76 2.02
CA GLY A 300 44.15 -17.32 2.52
C GLY A 300 44.96 -16.42 1.55
N SER A 301 44.30 -15.90 0.51
CA SER A 301 44.84 -14.99 -0.51
C SER A 301 44.11 -13.64 -0.40
N PRO A 302 44.73 -12.50 -0.77
CA PRO A 302 43.98 -11.25 -0.90
C PRO A 302 42.86 -11.47 -1.94
N GLY A 303 41.62 -11.52 -1.47
CA GLY A 303 40.45 -11.73 -2.33
C GLY A 303 40.36 -10.68 -3.44
N LEU A 304 39.71 -11.03 -4.55
CA LEU A 304 39.39 -10.09 -5.61
C LEU A 304 38.57 -8.92 -5.05
N SER A 305 38.86 -7.71 -5.54
CA SER A 305 38.12 -6.51 -5.16
C SER A 305 36.98 -6.25 -6.14
N HIS A 306 35.76 -6.09 -5.61
CA HIS A 306 34.62 -5.56 -6.36
C HIS A 306 33.99 -4.42 -5.55
N SER A 307 34.36 -3.20 -5.94
CA SER A 307 33.81 -1.93 -5.45
C SER A 307 32.71 -1.42 -6.37
N GLY A 308 31.95 -0.44 -5.88
CA GLY A 308 30.97 0.31 -6.63
C GLY A 308 30.03 1.05 -5.67
N THR A 309 30.04 2.39 -5.74
CA THR A 309 29.37 3.25 -4.75
C THR A 309 27.89 2.96 -4.59
N PHE A 310 27.21 2.59 -5.68
CA PHE A 310 25.77 2.38 -5.70
C PHE A 310 25.35 0.91 -5.80
N ASN A 311 26.29 -0.03 -5.64
CA ASN A 311 26.02 -1.46 -5.75
C ASN A 311 24.90 -1.92 -4.80
N ASN A 312 24.85 -1.38 -3.58
CA ASN A 312 23.85 -1.69 -2.57
C ASN A 312 22.91 -0.49 -2.27
N ASN A 313 22.71 0.40 -3.24
CA ASN A 313 21.89 1.60 -2.99
C ASN A 313 20.46 1.22 -2.56
N VAL A 314 19.92 1.95 -1.58
CA VAL A 314 18.64 1.63 -0.92
C VAL A 314 17.46 1.60 -1.89
N PHE A 315 17.45 2.45 -2.93
CA PHE A 315 16.37 2.49 -3.92
C PHE A 315 16.31 1.20 -4.73
N THR A 316 17.42 0.81 -5.35
CA THR A 316 17.47 -0.43 -6.13
C THR A 316 17.21 -1.65 -5.25
N MET A 317 17.85 -1.76 -4.08
CA MET A 317 17.69 -2.96 -3.23
C MET A 317 16.25 -3.11 -2.73
N THR A 318 15.63 -2.03 -2.25
CA THR A 318 14.26 -2.06 -1.73
C THR A 318 13.25 -2.30 -2.85
N ALA A 319 13.38 -1.60 -3.98
CA ALA A 319 12.52 -1.81 -5.14
C ALA A 319 12.66 -3.24 -5.69
N ALA A 320 13.88 -3.79 -5.77
CA ALA A 320 14.11 -5.15 -6.25
C ALA A 320 13.50 -6.22 -5.33
N VAL A 321 13.60 -6.06 -4.01
CA VAL A 321 12.95 -6.98 -3.05
C VAL A 321 11.44 -6.96 -3.20
N ALA A 322 10.82 -5.78 -3.31
CA ALA A 322 9.38 -5.67 -3.56
C ALA A 322 8.99 -6.23 -4.93
N ALA A 323 9.80 -5.96 -5.94
CA ALA A 323 9.60 -6.44 -7.30
C ALA A 323 9.64 -7.96 -7.40
N ALA A 324 10.41 -8.65 -6.55
CA ALA A 324 10.43 -10.11 -6.50
C ALA A 324 9.08 -10.71 -6.12
N GLN A 325 8.27 -10.02 -5.33
CA GLN A 325 6.91 -10.47 -4.95
C GLN A 325 5.97 -10.51 -6.16
N LEU A 326 6.24 -9.70 -7.18
CA LEU A 326 5.46 -9.63 -8.42
C LEU A 326 5.91 -10.67 -9.46
N VAL A 327 7.08 -11.27 -9.29
CA VAL A 327 7.70 -12.17 -10.27
C VAL A 327 7.49 -13.62 -9.84
N THR A 328 6.24 -14.06 -9.93
CA THR A 328 5.81 -15.43 -9.63
C THR A 328 5.76 -16.32 -10.87
N GLU A 329 5.73 -17.64 -10.70
CA GLU A 329 5.50 -18.58 -11.82
C GLU A 329 4.24 -18.24 -12.62
N GLU A 330 3.14 -17.92 -11.93
CA GLU A 330 1.86 -17.55 -12.54
C GLU A 330 1.98 -16.28 -13.38
N SER A 331 2.52 -15.20 -12.80
CA SER A 331 2.65 -13.91 -13.47
C SER A 331 3.52 -13.99 -14.73
N LEU A 332 4.66 -14.70 -14.65
CA LEU A 332 5.55 -14.94 -15.77
C LEU A 332 4.90 -15.85 -16.82
N GLY A 333 4.23 -16.94 -16.38
CA GLY A 333 3.50 -17.84 -17.26
C GLY A 333 2.45 -17.11 -18.09
N ARG A 334 1.66 -16.24 -17.46
CA ARG A 334 0.62 -15.44 -18.13
C ARG A 334 1.20 -14.50 -19.19
N ILE A 335 2.19 -13.68 -18.84
CA ILE A 335 2.78 -12.75 -19.83
C ILE A 335 3.53 -13.48 -20.95
N ASN A 336 4.10 -14.65 -20.65
CA ASN A 336 4.77 -15.47 -21.65
C ASN A 336 3.76 -16.03 -22.65
N ALA A 337 2.61 -16.50 -22.18
CA ALA A 337 1.51 -16.95 -23.04
C ALA A 337 0.98 -15.83 -23.95
N LEU A 338 0.88 -14.58 -23.45
CA LEU A 338 0.50 -13.43 -24.27
C LEU A 338 1.51 -13.16 -25.40
N GLY A 339 2.81 -13.25 -25.12
CA GLY A 339 3.85 -13.07 -26.12
C GLY A 339 3.92 -14.25 -27.12
N ASP A 340 3.71 -15.48 -26.66
CA ASP A 340 3.54 -16.67 -27.52
C ASP A 340 2.37 -16.50 -28.48
N ARG A 341 1.23 -16.02 -27.96
CA ARG A 341 0.04 -15.74 -28.74
C ARG A 341 0.31 -14.66 -29.80
N LEU A 342 0.95 -13.55 -29.42
CA LEU A 342 1.29 -12.48 -30.36
C LEU A 342 2.20 -12.99 -31.49
N ARG A 343 3.23 -13.79 -31.18
CA ARG A 343 4.09 -14.40 -32.21
C ARG A 343 3.33 -15.33 -33.13
N ALA A 344 2.53 -16.24 -32.57
CA ALA A 344 1.80 -17.23 -33.35
C ALA A 344 0.80 -16.55 -34.30
N GLN A 345 -0.08 -15.71 -33.76
CA GLN A 345 -1.14 -15.06 -34.54
C GLN A 345 -0.56 -14.00 -35.50
N GLY A 346 0.51 -13.28 -35.10
CA GLY A 346 1.21 -12.35 -35.98
C GLY A 346 1.79 -13.05 -37.21
N ASN A 347 2.43 -14.22 -37.02
CA ASN A 347 2.93 -15.03 -38.13
C ASN A 347 1.79 -15.58 -39.00
N GLU A 348 0.67 -16.01 -38.42
CA GLU A 348 -0.50 -16.46 -39.18
C GLU A 348 -1.09 -15.35 -40.06
N ILE A 349 -1.17 -14.11 -39.55
CA ILE A 349 -1.67 -12.95 -40.29
C ILE A 349 -0.80 -12.68 -41.52
N VAL A 350 0.53 -12.56 -41.34
CA VAL A 350 1.43 -12.28 -42.46
C VAL A 350 1.47 -13.41 -43.47
N GLN A 351 1.41 -14.68 -43.03
CA GLN A 351 1.33 -15.84 -43.93
C GLN A 351 0.02 -15.85 -44.73
N ARG A 352 -1.13 -15.58 -44.09
CA ARG A 352 -2.44 -15.51 -44.78
C ARG A 352 -2.47 -14.38 -45.81
N ALA A 353 -1.87 -13.25 -45.48
CA ALA A 353 -1.72 -12.11 -46.39
C ALA A 353 -0.68 -12.33 -47.50
N LYS A 354 0.12 -13.41 -47.43
CA LYS A 354 1.29 -13.68 -48.30
C LYS A 354 2.34 -12.57 -48.23
N PHE A 355 2.55 -12.05 -47.02
CA PHE A 355 3.46 -10.96 -46.70
C PHE A 355 4.74 -11.52 -46.06
N ASP A 356 5.49 -12.32 -46.81
CA ASP A 356 6.63 -13.12 -46.31
C ASP A 356 7.86 -12.28 -45.88
N ASN A 357 7.81 -10.97 -46.10
CA ASN A 357 8.88 -10.04 -45.75
C ASN A 357 8.83 -9.58 -44.28
N ILE A 358 7.82 -10.00 -43.50
CA ILE A 358 7.75 -9.80 -42.04
C ILE A 358 7.61 -11.15 -41.35
N SER A 359 8.34 -11.36 -40.26
CA SER A 359 8.15 -12.53 -39.38
C SER A 359 8.32 -12.16 -37.91
N PHE A 360 7.73 -12.97 -37.03
CA PHE A 360 7.76 -12.77 -35.59
C PHE A 360 8.52 -13.93 -34.92
N THR A 361 9.62 -13.64 -34.21
CA THR A 361 10.41 -14.63 -33.44
C THR A 361 10.45 -14.24 -31.96
N GLY A 362 11.06 -15.08 -31.13
CA GLY A 362 11.29 -14.81 -29.71
C GLY A 362 10.85 -15.95 -28.82
N TYR A 363 10.74 -15.67 -27.53
CA TYR A 363 10.34 -16.64 -26.51
C TYR A 363 9.56 -15.94 -25.41
N GLY A 364 8.54 -16.61 -24.86
CA GLY A 364 7.67 -16.07 -23.81
C GLY A 364 7.20 -14.64 -24.10
N SER A 365 7.48 -13.72 -23.19
CA SER A 365 7.03 -12.32 -23.24
C SER A 365 7.85 -11.39 -24.18
N ALA A 366 8.83 -11.92 -24.92
CA ALA A 366 9.69 -11.16 -25.83
C ALA A 366 9.45 -11.52 -27.29
N VAL A 367 9.16 -10.52 -28.13
CA VAL A 367 8.86 -10.69 -29.56
C VAL A 367 9.81 -9.85 -30.41
N GLY A 368 10.45 -10.48 -31.40
CA GLY A 368 11.25 -9.83 -32.43
C GLY A 368 10.46 -9.77 -33.73
N VAL A 369 10.33 -8.60 -34.32
CA VAL A 369 9.77 -8.40 -35.66
C VAL A 369 10.93 -8.26 -36.65
N HIS A 370 11.01 -9.20 -37.59
CA HIS A 370 12.07 -9.25 -38.59
C HIS A 370 11.55 -8.79 -39.93
N TYR A 371 12.44 -8.18 -40.71
CA TYR A 371 12.11 -7.62 -42.01
C TYR A 371 13.09 -8.17 -43.05
N ALA A 372 12.57 -8.73 -44.14
CA ALA A 372 13.36 -9.34 -45.20
C ALA A 372 13.19 -8.61 -46.55
N GLY A 373 14.12 -8.87 -47.47
CA GLY A 373 14.14 -8.30 -48.82
C GLY A 373 14.91 -6.98 -48.94
N GLU A 374 15.08 -6.51 -50.18
CA GLU A 374 15.85 -5.30 -50.52
C GLU A 374 15.27 -4.03 -49.89
N ALA A 375 13.95 -4.01 -49.60
CA ALA A 375 13.25 -2.90 -48.97
C ALA A 375 13.15 -2.99 -47.43
N SER A 376 13.84 -3.93 -46.79
CA SER A 376 13.65 -4.25 -45.36
C SER A 376 13.75 -3.04 -44.42
N ALA A 377 14.68 -2.11 -44.66
CA ALA A 377 14.81 -0.88 -43.85
C ALA A 377 13.59 0.04 -43.97
N ALA A 378 13.11 0.28 -45.19
CA ALA A 378 11.91 1.09 -45.43
C ALA A 378 10.65 0.41 -44.88
N LEU A 379 10.57 -0.93 -44.99
CA LEU A 379 9.46 -1.71 -44.46
C LEU A 379 9.40 -1.67 -42.93
N ARG A 380 10.55 -1.80 -42.26
CA ARG A 380 10.68 -1.63 -40.80
C ARG A 380 10.15 -0.28 -40.36
N ASP A 381 10.62 0.80 -41.00
CA ASP A 381 10.25 2.14 -40.60
C ASP A 381 8.77 2.43 -40.91
N ALA A 382 8.24 1.95 -42.04
CA ALA A 382 6.82 2.08 -42.36
C ALA A 382 5.95 1.34 -41.35
N PHE A 383 6.35 0.14 -40.92
CA PHE A 383 5.64 -0.60 -39.88
C PHE A 383 5.71 0.11 -38.52
N TYR A 384 6.87 0.63 -38.15
CA TYR A 384 7.08 1.39 -36.90
C TYR A 384 6.18 2.63 -36.83
N PHE A 385 6.22 3.52 -37.83
CA PHE A 385 5.40 4.73 -37.84
C PHE A 385 3.91 4.40 -37.97
N TYR A 386 3.56 3.32 -38.67
CA TYR A 386 2.19 2.85 -38.71
C TYR A 386 1.68 2.42 -37.33
N LEU A 387 2.47 1.68 -36.54
CA LEU A 387 2.07 1.33 -35.17
C LEU A 387 1.93 2.57 -34.28
N LEU A 388 2.84 3.54 -34.39
CA LEU A 388 2.72 4.81 -33.67
C LEU A 388 1.42 5.54 -34.02
N ARG A 389 1.06 5.59 -35.32
CA ARG A 389 -0.22 6.14 -35.79
C ARG A 389 -1.43 5.41 -35.19
N ARG A 390 -1.28 4.15 -34.78
CA ARG A 390 -2.32 3.34 -34.11
C ARG A 390 -2.22 3.37 -32.57
N GLY A 391 -1.41 4.27 -32.01
CA GLY A 391 -1.24 4.40 -30.55
C GLY A 391 -0.47 3.24 -29.93
N ILE A 392 0.44 2.60 -30.68
CA ILE A 392 1.26 1.48 -30.19
C ILE A 392 2.73 1.84 -30.37
N ILE A 393 3.52 1.78 -29.30
CA ILE A 393 4.96 1.99 -29.38
C ILE A 393 5.71 0.66 -29.22
N ILE A 394 6.58 0.37 -30.19
CA ILE A 394 7.54 -0.75 -30.15
C ILE A 394 8.95 -0.20 -30.34
N GLY A 395 9.98 -1.01 -30.05
CA GLY A 395 11.34 -0.61 -30.35
C GLY A 395 11.54 -0.61 -31.86
N ARG A 396 12.04 0.49 -32.44
CA ARG A 396 12.14 0.70 -33.91
C ARG A 396 12.82 -0.45 -34.67
N ARG A 397 13.75 -1.17 -34.03
CA ARG A 397 14.40 -2.37 -34.60
C ARG A 397 13.50 -3.62 -34.65
N GLY A 398 12.21 -3.51 -34.40
CA GLY A 398 11.29 -4.64 -34.24
C GLY A 398 11.38 -5.28 -32.85
N PHE A 399 11.73 -4.53 -31.80
CA PHE A 399 11.83 -5.06 -30.44
C PHE A 399 10.51 -4.88 -29.71
N VAL A 400 9.94 -5.98 -29.22
CA VAL A 400 8.74 -5.99 -28.38
C VAL A 400 9.01 -6.79 -27.11
N SER A 401 8.67 -6.20 -25.96
CA SER A 401 8.76 -6.84 -24.66
C SER A 401 7.51 -6.48 -23.86
N LEU A 402 6.71 -7.49 -23.52
CA LEU A 402 5.53 -7.30 -22.70
C LEU A 402 5.92 -6.94 -21.25
N ASN A 403 4.96 -6.47 -20.47
CA ASN A 403 5.06 -6.22 -19.03
C ASN A 403 3.83 -6.81 -18.31
N LEU A 404 3.86 -6.87 -16.98
CA LEU A 404 2.80 -7.48 -16.17
C LEU A 404 1.44 -6.79 -16.32
N GLN A 405 1.40 -5.53 -16.79
CA GLN A 405 0.14 -4.81 -16.99
C GLN A 405 -0.49 -5.07 -18.37
N HIS A 406 0.16 -5.84 -19.25
CA HIS A 406 -0.43 -6.21 -20.53
C HIS A 406 -1.54 -7.26 -20.37
N THR A 407 -2.60 -7.09 -21.17
CA THR A 407 -3.80 -7.93 -21.19
C THR A 407 -4.07 -8.47 -22.59
N ASP A 408 -4.96 -9.46 -22.72
CA ASP A 408 -5.41 -9.99 -24.01
C ASP A 408 -5.99 -8.91 -24.93
N ALA A 409 -6.73 -7.94 -24.38
CA ALA A 409 -7.31 -6.85 -25.17
C ALA A 409 -6.23 -5.99 -25.86
N LEU A 410 -5.10 -5.77 -25.18
CA LEU A 410 -3.95 -5.05 -25.75
C LEU A 410 -3.23 -5.88 -26.81
N ILE A 411 -3.13 -7.20 -26.62
CA ILE A 411 -2.60 -8.10 -27.66
C ILE A 411 -3.50 -8.09 -28.89
N ASP A 412 -4.82 -8.10 -28.72
CA ASP A 412 -5.78 -7.99 -29.82
C ASP A 412 -5.64 -6.65 -30.56
N GLN A 413 -5.35 -5.55 -29.85
CA GLN A 413 -5.10 -4.26 -30.46
C GLN A 413 -3.88 -4.30 -31.38
N VAL A 414 -2.78 -4.91 -30.94
CA VAL A 414 -1.59 -5.09 -31.77
C VAL A 414 -1.87 -5.99 -32.97
N LEU A 415 -2.56 -7.11 -32.78
CA LEU A 415 -2.91 -8.03 -33.87
C LEU A 415 -3.83 -7.38 -34.90
N ARG A 416 -4.81 -6.57 -34.47
CA ARG A 416 -5.63 -5.74 -35.37
C ARG A 416 -4.79 -4.72 -36.13
N ALA A 417 -3.79 -4.12 -35.49
CA ALA A 417 -2.88 -3.20 -36.16
C ALA A 417 -2.02 -3.92 -37.21
N ILE A 418 -1.47 -5.10 -36.88
CA ILE A 418 -0.72 -5.95 -37.83
C ILE A 418 -1.60 -6.33 -39.03
N GLN A 419 -2.84 -6.79 -38.78
CA GLN A 419 -3.81 -7.12 -39.82
C GLN A 419 -4.10 -5.89 -40.71
N GLY A 420 -4.36 -4.73 -40.10
CA GLY A 420 -4.58 -3.49 -40.83
C GLY A 420 -3.36 -3.06 -41.67
N PHE A 421 -2.14 -3.28 -41.18
CA PHE A 421 -0.93 -2.94 -41.94
C PHE A 421 -0.80 -3.77 -43.22
N VAL A 422 -1.12 -5.06 -43.16
CA VAL A 422 -1.04 -5.97 -44.33
C VAL A 422 -2.25 -5.86 -45.25
N ASP A 423 -3.41 -5.43 -44.74
CA ASP A 423 -4.64 -5.22 -45.52
C ASP A 423 -4.69 -3.87 -46.22
N GLU A 424 -4.07 -2.83 -45.64
CA GLU A 424 -3.99 -1.53 -46.28
C GLU A 424 -3.28 -1.68 -47.62
N PRO A 425 -3.91 -1.28 -48.74
CA PRO A 425 -3.31 -1.39 -50.05
C PRO A 425 -2.13 -0.41 -50.15
N ALA A 426 -0.94 -0.88 -49.77
CA ALA A 426 0.23 -0.51 -50.53
C ALA A 426 -0.02 -1.08 -51.93
N GLY A 427 -0.12 -0.23 -52.96
CA GLY A 427 -0.27 -0.68 -54.34
C GLY A 427 0.67 -1.85 -54.65
N PRO A 428 0.30 -2.77 -55.55
CA PRO A 428 0.68 -4.18 -55.52
C PRO A 428 2.17 -4.38 -55.25
N MET A 429 2.52 -4.57 -53.99
CA MET A 429 3.89 -4.82 -53.55
C MET A 429 4.03 -6.26 -53.10
N VAL A 430 4.76 -7.00 -53.93
CA VAL A 430 5.42 -8.28 -53.65
C VAL A 430 4.47 -9.42 -53.29
N ARG A 431 3.43 -9.64 -54.11
CA ARG A 431 2.88 -10.99 -54.30
C ARG A 431 3.76 -11.70 -55.34
N ARG A 432 4.63 -12.63 -54.89
CA ARG A 432 5.45 -13.60 -55.66
C ARG A 432 5.95 -13.12 -57.05
N LEU A 433 7.27 -12.90 -57.16
CA LEU A 433 7.99 -13.26 -58.38
C LEU A 433 8.71 -14.59 -58.12
N THR A 434 8.22 -15.64 -58.78
CA THR A 434 8.82 -16.98 -58.75
C THR A 434 10.07 -17.00 -59.62
N THR A 435 11.26 -17.20 -59.04
CA THR A 435 12.32 -18.06 -59.61
C THR A 435 13.43 -18.36 -58.59
N ASP A 436 13.76 -19.65 -58.48
CA ASP A 436 15.00 -20.31 -58.04
C ASP A 436 15.52 -20.23 -56.58
N GLN A 437 15.07 -21.23 -55.80
CA GLN A 437 15.90 -22.27 -55.17
C GLN A 437 17.15 -21.83 -54.36
N LYS A 438 16.95 -21.37 -53.10
CA LYS A 438 17.89 -21.58 -51.97
C LYS A 438 17.36 -21.21 -50.57
N ILE A 439 16.05 -21.37 -50.31
CA ILE A 439 15.47 -21.22 -48.96
C ILE A 439 14.50 -22.37 -48.74
N ALA A 440 15.03 -23.58 -48.59
CA ALA A 440 14.25 -24.77 -48.20
C ALA A 440 14.69 -25.37 -46.86
N ASP A 441 15.84 -24.95 -46.31
CA ASP A 441 16.39 -25.59 -45.10
C ASP A 441 16.09 -24.84 -43.79
N PHE A 442 15.40 -23.69 -43.82
CA PHE A 442 15.07 -22.93 -42.60
C PHE A 442 13.63 -23.14 -42.10
N PHE A 443 12.73 -23.70 -42.91
CA PHE A 443 11.28 -23.76 -42.61
C PHE A 443 10.74 -25.14 -42.18
N GLN A 444 11.59 -26.13 -41.93
CA GLN A 444 11.13 -27.46 -41.46
C GLN A 444 11.23 -27.68 -39.94
N TRP A 445 11.56 -26.68 -39.13
CA TRP A 445 11.82 -26.87 -37.70
C TRP A 445 10.77 -26.27 -36.73
N THR A 446 9.67 -25.69 -37.23
CA THR A 446 8.60 -25.14 -36.36
C THR A 446 7.43 -26.10 -36.13
N SER A 447 7.46 -27.32 -36.68
CA SER A 447 6.31 -28.25 -36.64
C SER A 447 6.56 -29.59 -35.95
N ARG A 448 7.51 -29.70 -35.00
CA ARG A 448 7.64 -30.89 -34.13
C ARG A 448 8.20 -30.55 -32.74
N ILE A 449 7.33 -30.31 -31.77
CA ILE A 449 7.59 -30.60 -30.34
C ILE A 449 6.74 -31.84 -30.00
N PRO A 450 7.30 -32.92 -29.45
CA PRO A 450 6.51 -34.08 -29.04
C PRO A 450 5.69 -33.75 -27.78
N ARG A 451 4.40 -34.09 -27.79
CA ARG A 451 3.59 -34.18 -26.56
C ARG A 451 4.01 -35.42 -25.78
N ASP A 452 4.33 -35.25 -24.50
CA ASP A 452 4.49 -36.33 -23.52
C ASP A 452 3.10 -36.93 -23.19
N PRO A 453 2.86 -38.24 -23.38
CA PRO A 453 1.57 -38.87 -23.15
C PRO A 453 1.48 -39.47 -21.73
N THR A 454 1.61 -38.67 -20.68
CA THR A 454 1.45 -39.17 -19.29
C THR A 454 0.75 -38.21 -18.33
N ILE A 455 -0.25 -37.43 -18.79
CA ILE A 455 -1.15 -36.71 -17.86
C ILE A 455 -2.59 -36.71 -18.45
N PRO A 456 -3.61 -37.23 -17.74
CA PRO A 456 -4.97 -37.35 -18.29
C PRO A 456 -5.73 -36.02 -18.25
N SER A 457 -6.35 -35.67 -19.38
CA SER A 457 -7.26 -34.53 -19.55
C SER A 457 -8.65 -34.78 -18.93
N PRO A 458 -9.35 -33.72 -18.47
CA PRO A 458 -10.81 -33.66 -18.48
C PRO A 458 -11.33 -33.07 -19.82
N VAL A 459 -12.46 -33.61 -20.26
CA VAL A 459 -13.20 -33.39 -21.52
C VAL A 459 -14.22 -32.22 -21.37
N PRO A 460 -14.71 -31.61 -22.47
CA PRO A 460 -15.15 -30.23 -22.54
C PRO A 460 -16.66 -30.01 -22.38
N ASP A 461 -16.99 -28.72 -22.27
CA ASP A 461 -18.31 -28.12 -22.36
C ASP A 461 -18.97 -28.31 -23.75
N HIS A 462 -20.28 -28.58 -23.77
CA HIS A 462 -21.19 -28.04 -24.78
C HIS A 462 -22.65 -28.14 -24.30
N SER A 463 -23.27 -26.96 -24.19
CA SER A 463 -24.71 -26.72 -24.12
C SER A 463 -25.49 -27.19 -25.35
N GLY A 464 -26.70 -27.72 -25.16
CA GLY A 464 -27.75 -27.67 -26.19
C GLY A 464 -28.85 -28.73 -26.16
N LEU A 465 -29.97 -28.40 -25.51
CA LEU A 465 -31.37 -28.74 -25.84
C LEU A 465 -31.88 -30.20 -25.71
N GLY A 466 -32.93 -30.37 -24.88
CA GLY A 466 -34.15 -31.05 -25.31
C GLY A 466 -34.70 -32.22 -24.49
N ILE A 467 -35.72 -31.91 -23.66
CA ILE A 467 -37.01 -32.64 -23.55
C ILE A 467 -37.03 -34.06 -22.92
N THR A 468 -37.56 -34.07 -21.69
CA THR A 468 -38.53 -35.00 -21.04
C THR A 468 -38.38 -36.53 -21.09
N GLN A 469 -38.56 -37.10 -19.89
CA GLN A 469 -39.41 -38.25 -19.50
C GLN A 469 -38.69 -39.39 -18.76
N ARG A 470 -39.10 -39.51 -17.49
CA ARG A 470 -39.55 -40.73 -16.80
C ARG A 470 -38.59 -41.92 -16.67
N SER A 471 -38.38 -42.22 -15.38
CA SER A 471 -38.76 -43.46 -14.68
C SER A 471 -37.62 -44.37 -14.22
N ASN A 472 -37.71 -44.66 -12.91
CA ASN A 472 -37.46 -45.94 -12.25
C ASN A 472 -36.01 -46.47 -12.27
N SER A 473 -35.45 -47.08 -11.22
CA SER A 473 -35.90 -47.48 -9.89
C SER A 473 -34.76 -48.36 -9.29
N LEU A 474 -34.74 -48.50 -7.96
CA LEU A 474 -34.18 -49.64 -7.18
C LEU A 474 -32.64 -49.67 -7.02
N SER A 475 -32.13 -49.46 -5.79
CA SER A 475 -31.86 -50.45 -4.71
C SER A 475 -30.72 -51.42 -5.09
N SER A 476 -29.72 -51.80 -4.29
CA SER A 476 -29.62 -52.11 -2.85
C SER A 476 -28.16 -52.56 -2.63
N SER A 477 -27.43 -52.06 -1.63
CA SER A 477 -27.11 -52.74 -0.36
C SER A 477 -25.93 -53.76 -0.35
N ILE A 478 -25.12 -53.62 0.71
CA ILE A 478 -24.34 -54.63 1.46
C ILE A 478 -22.81 -54.68 1.21
N ILE A 479 -22.09 -54.28 2.26
CA ILE A 479 -20.69 -54.58 2.57
C ILE A 479 -20.67 -55.39 3.89
N ASP A 480 -19.62 -56.22 4.02
CA ASP A 480 -19.05 -56.89 5.22
C ASP A 480 -19.47 -58.36 5.48
N PRO A 481 -18.65 -59.24 6.14
CA PRO A 481 -17.40 -59.02 6.89
C PRO A 481 -16.25 -60.06 6.76
N THR A 482 -15.05 -59.77 7.32
CA THR A 482 -14.40 -60.43 8.51
C THR A 482 -12.85 -60.24 8.65
N PHE A 483 -12.44 -59.59 9.78
CA PHE A 483 -11.39 -59.87 10.83
C PHE A 483 -10.03 -60.58 10.51
N SER A 484 -8.85 -60.29 11.11
CA SER A 484 -8.47 -59.90 12.51
C SER A 484 -6.95 -59.54 12.71
N ASN A 485 -6.66 -58.67 13.71
CA ASN A 485 -5.56 -58.54 14.74
C ASN A 485 -4.04 -58.64 14.35
N ILE A 486 -3.05 -57.91 14.94
CA ILE A 486 -2.60 -57.71 16.35
C ILE A 486 -1.67 -56.45 16.48
N ASN A 487 -1.57 -55.91 17.71
CA ASN A 487 -0.96 -54.65 18.22
C ASN A 487 0.54 -54.75 18.74
N PRO A 488 1.17 -53.70 19.33
CA PRO A 488 2.61 -53.31 19.21
C PRO A 488 3.52 -53.68 20.42
N PRO A 489 4.81 -53.25 20.48
CA PRO A 489 5.65 -53.43 21.67
C PRO A 489 5.99 -52.13 22.45
N GLN A 490 6.20 -52.35 23.76
CA GLN A 490 6.49 -51.43 24.87
C GLN A 490 7.99 -51.32 25.25
N SER A 491 8.24 -50.35 26.16
CA SER A 491 9.41 -49.98 26.97
C SER A 491 10.13 -51.07 27.81
N VAL A 492 11.40 -50.80 28.22
CA VAL A 492 12.13 -51.49 29.33
C VAL A 492 13.11 -50.53 30.06
N THR A 493 12.74 -50.00 31.25
CA THR A 493 13.25 -50.16 32.66
C THR A 493 14.53 -49.44 33.18
N HIS A 494 14.37 -48.80 34.35
CA HIS A 494 15.38 -48.26 35.31
C HIS A 494 16.09 -49.32 36.18
N PRO A 495 17.15 -48.97 36.95
CA PRO A 495 16.98 -48.78 38.41
C PRO A 495 17.85 -47.66 39.09
N LEU A 496 17.34 -47.10 40.20
CA LEU A 496 18.07 -46.37 41.29
C LEU A 496 18.41 -47.36 42.44
N PRO A 497 19.03 -47.05 43.62
CA PRO A 497 19.40 -45.76 44.27
C PRO A 497 20.75 -45.75 45.07
N VAL A 498 21.27 -44.58 45.52
CA VAL A 498 21.97 -44.39 46.83
C VAL A 498 21.78 -42.94 47.34
N SER A 499 21.74 -42.84 48.67
CA SER A 499 21.22 -41.86 49.63
C SER A 499 21.99 -40.55 49.87
N PHE A 500 21.22 -39.60 50.42
CA PHE A 500 21.56 -38.31 51.06
C PHE A 500 22.54 -38.40 52.25
N ASP A 501 23.30 -37.32 52.49
CA ASP A 501 23.38 -36.72 53.84
C ASP A 501 23.74 -35.22 53.81
N ILE A 502 23.28 -34.51 54.84
CA ILE A 502 23.03 -33.06 54.94
C ILE A 502 24.10 -32.34 55.80
N ASP A 503 24.35 -31.05 55.50
CA ASP A 503 24.54 -29.89 56.41
C ASP A 503 25.78 -28.97 56.30
N SER A 504 25.43 -27.66 56.29
CA SER A 504 26.19 -26.45 56.69
C SER A 504 27.17 -25.84 55.65
N VAL A 505 27.17 -24.55 55.26
CA VAL A 505 26.75 -23.28 55.90
C VAL A 505 26.42 -22.21 54.82
N MET A 506 25.32 -21.49 55.04
CA MET A 506 24.88 -20.13 54.59
C MET A 506 25.57 -19.40 53.42
N ALA A 507 24.79 -18.89 52.44
CA ALA A 507 24.34 -17.48 52.36
C ALA A 507 23.58 -17.15 51.05
N ARG A 508 22.69 -16.16 51.19
CA ARG A 508 21.72 -15.48 50.32
C ARG A 508 22.10 -15.04 48.89
N ASP A 509 21.02 -14.93 48.10
CA ASP A 509 20.61 -13.94 47.08
C ASP A 509 21.33 -13.82 45.70
N GLU A 510 20.49 -13.81 44.65
CA GLU A 510 20.73 -13.37 43.25
C GLU A 510 21.27 -11.91 43.14
N PRO A 511 21.51 -11.27 41.97
CA PRO A 511 21.65 -11.71 40.56
C PRO A 511 22.93 -11.14 39.89
N LEU A 512 23.25 -11.52 38.64
CA LEU A 512 24.22 -10.78 37.82
C LEU A 512 23.86 -10.87 36.34
N LEU A 513 23.40 -9.75 35.76
CA LEU A 513 23.95 -9.13 34.55
C LEU A 513 23.26 -7.77 34.34
N ALA A 514 23.89 -6.71 34.84
CA ALA A 514 23.64 -5.33 34.45
C ALA A 514 24.69 -4.89 33.41
N PRO A 515 24.34 -4.04 32.43
CA PRO A 515 25.25 -3.54 31.42
C PRO A 515 26.13 -2.40 31.98
N ARG A 516 27.42 -2.38 31.62
CA ARG A 516 28.32 -1.24 31.91
C ARG A 516 28.38 -0.27 30.73
N PRO A 517 28.47 1.05 30.98
CA PRO A 517 28.58 2.07 29.94
C PRO A 517 30.00 2.11 29.38
N SER A 518 30.12 2.26 28.06
CA SER A 518 31.40 2.54 27.41
C SER A 518 31.66 4.04 27.39
N SER A 519 32.90 4.42 27.69
CA SER A 519 33.38 5.79 27.82
C SER A 519 33.53 6.49 26.48
N GLU A 520 33.04 7.73 26.42
CA GLU A 520 33.42 8.71 25.41
C GLU A 520 34.93 9.02 25.50
N HIS A 521 35.55 9.23 24.32
CA HIS A 521 36.96 9.54 24.06
C HIS A 521 37.93 8.37 23.83
N SER A 522 38.04 7.91 22.57
CA SER A 522 39.33 7.81 21.87
C SER A 522 39.14 7.44 20.40
N SER A 523 39.47 8.39 19.52
CA SER A 523 39.61 8.20 18.08
C SER A 523 41.07 7.87 17.72
N ILE A 524 41.26 6.99 16.72
CA ILE A 524 42.51 6.64 16.01
C ILE A 524 43.27 5.45 16.63
N ARG A 525 43.15 4.27 16.00
CA ARG A 525 44.03 3.11 16.24
C ARG A 525 45.29 3.26 15.38
N ASN A 526 46.44 3.36 16.04
CA ASN A 526 47.76 3.34 15.40
C ASN A 526 48.29 1.90 15.31
N ALA A 527 48.96 1.58 14.20
CA ALA A 527 49.56 0.28 13.90
C ALA A 527 50.60 -0.22 14.91
N GLU A 528 51.08 0.63 15.82
CA GLU A 528 52.08 0.28 16.85
C GLU A 528 51.47 -0.49 18.05
N GLU A 529 50.15 -0.41 18.30
CA GLU A 529 49.49 -1.19 19.35
C GLU A 529 49.20 -2.64 18.94
N GLU A 530 49.00 -2.90 17.65
CA GLU A 530 48.83 -4.27 17.13
C GLU A 530 50.16 -5.06 17.18
N ASP A 531 51.30 -4.40 16.96
CA ASP A 531 52.61 -5.07 16.96
C ASP A 531 53.08 -5.49 18.38
N ALA A 532 52.71 -4.71 19.40
CA ALA A 532 52.99 -5.05 20.80
C ALA A 532 52.13 -6.21 21.34
N LEU A 533 50.91 -6.37 20.80
CA LEU A 533 50.01 -7.48 21.13
C LEU A 533 50.42 -8.80 20.46
N LEU A 534 51.11 -8.73 19.32
CA LEU A 534 51.59 -9.92 18.60
C LEU A 534 52.96 -10.42 19.08
N THR A 535 53.75 -9.57 19.74
CA THR A 535 55.15 -9.89 20.11
C THR A 535 55.41 -9.98 21.62
N GLY A 536 54.52 -9.41 22.47
CA GLY A 536 54.60 -9.54 23.93
C GLY A 536 55.65 -8.67 24.62
N GLU A 537 56.34 -7.76 23.92
CA GLU A 537 57.30 -6.84 24.54
C GLU A 537 56.67 -5.48 24.92
N ARG A 538 57.02 -4.98 26.12
CA ARG A 538 56.53 -3.69 26.63
C ARG A 538 57.31 -2.52 26.06
N THR A 539 56.61 -1.54 25.49
CA THR A 539 57.20 -0.28 25.03
C THR A 539 57.28 0.75 26.18
N HIS A 540 58.48 1.28 26.42
CA HIS A 540 58.72 2.38 27.35
C HIS A 540 58.55 3.72 26.62
N ARG A 541 57.64 4.58 27.09
CA ARG A 541 57.58 6.00 26.67
C ARG A 541 58.21 6.91 27.72
N SER A 542 59.14 7.74 27.28
CA SER A 542 59.60 8.95 28.00
C SER A 542 58.83 10.17 27.43
N PRO A 543 58.49 11.19 28.25
CA PRO A 543 57.67 12.30 27.79
C PRO A 543 58.52 13.40 27.13
N GLU A 544 58.37 13.60 25.82
CA GLU A 544 58.91 14.78 25.15
C GLU A 544 57.96 15.98 25.26
N ARG A 545 58.55 17.15 25.55
CA ARG A 545 57.87 18.44 25.67
C ARG A 545 57.34 18.90 24.30
N ARG A 546 56.05 19.25 24.23
CA ARG A 546 55.39 19.82 23.04
C ARG A 546 56.05 21.16 22.64
N GLY A 547 56.64 21.19 21.45
CA GLY A 547 57.25 22.37 20.84
C GLY A 547 56.29 23.24 20.03
N TRP A 548 56.81 24.37 19.55
CA TRP A 548 56.11 25.43 18.80
C TRP A 548 55.28 24.94 17.59
N GLY A 549 55.66 23.81 16.97
CA GLY A 549 54.94 23.22 15.83
C GLY A 549 53.48 22.87 16.14
N PHE A 550 53.20 22.36 17.35
CA PHE A 550 51.85 22.00 17.78
C PHE A 550 50.94 23.23 17.89
N TRP A 551 51.46 24.33 18.43
CA TRP A 551 50.70 25.58 18.54
C TRP A 551 50.44 26.26 17.18
N ARG A 552 51.31 26.04 16.20
CA ARG A 552 51.09 26.49 14.82
C ARG A 552 49.95 25.72 14.14
N GLU A 553 49.89 24.41 14.34
CA GLU A 553 48.84 23.55 13.76
C GLU A 553 47.48 23.81 14.38
N VAL A 554 47.44 23.99 15.71
CA VAL A 554 46.21 24.43 16.40
C VAL A 554 45.75 25.79 15.87
N GLY A 555 46.67 26.75 15.71
CA GLY A 555 46.33 28.07 15.16
C GLY A 555 45.79 28.03 13.72
N LEU A 556 46.38 27.20 12.85
CA LEU A 556 45.92 27.01 11.47
C LEU A 556 44.55 26.31 11.42
N PHE A 557 44.32 25.32 12.30
CA PHE A 557 43.04 24.62 12.40
C PHE A 557 41.92 25.56 12.87
N THR A 558 42.17 26.35 13.92
CA THR A 558 41.20 27.34 14.41
C THR A 558 40.90 28.41 13.36
N TRP A 559 41.91 28.87 12.60
CA TRP A 559 41.70 29.84 11.53
C TRP A 559 40.88 29.27 10.36
N ALA A 560 41.16 28.05 9.92
CA ALA A 560 40.41 27.38 8.86
C ALA A 560 38.94 27.12 9.27
N MET A 561 38.71 26.74 10.54
CA MET A 561 37.37 26.57 11.08
C MET A 561 36.57 27.87 11.08
N LEU A 562 37.17 28.97 11.53
CA LEU A 562 36.53 30.29 11.54
C LEU A 562 36.26 30.82 10.12
N ALA A 563 37.18 30.59 9.17
CA ALA A 563 36.97 30.95 7.78
C ALA A 563 35.81 30.17 7.15
N THR A 564 35.67 28.90 7.49
CA THR A 564 34.58 28.03 6.99
C THR A 564 33.23 28.48 7.54
N ILE A 565 33.16 28.79 8.84
CA ILE A 565 31.94 29.35 9.46
C ILE A 565 31.57 30.68 8.79
N ALA A 566 32.53 31.56 8.52
CA ALA A 566 32.27 32.84 7.86
C ALA A 566 31.73 32.66 6.43
N VAL A 567 32.25 31.69 5.67
CA VAL A 567 31.76 31.37 4.32
C VAL A 567 30.35 30.78 4.37
N ILE A 568 30.05 29.92 5.34
CA ILE A 568 28.69 29.36 5.51
C ILE A 568 27.71 30.47 5.89
N VAL A 569 28.07 31.37 6.81
CA VAL A 569 27.22 32.50 7.19
C VAL A 569 26.99 33.44 6.00
N LEU A 570 28.04 33.75 5.22
CA LEU A 570 27.90 34.55 3.99
C LEU A 570 27.04 33.85 2.94
N ALA A 571 27.17 32.54 2.77
CA ALA A 571 26.34 31.75 1.85
C ALA A 571 24.87 31.77 2.29
N VAL A 572 24.60 31.58 3.59
CA VAL A 572 23.23 31.64 4.14
C VAL A 572 22.64 33.03 4.01
N VAL A 573 23.40 34.10 4.29
CA VAL A 573 22.93 35.48 4.11
C VAL A 573 22.65 35.79 2.63
N PHE A 574 23.54 35.37 1.72
CA PHE A 574 23.36 35.56 0.27
C PHE A 574 22.18 34.74 -0.27
N GLN A 575 21.95 33.54 0.25
CA GLN A 575 20.81 32.69 -0.08
C GLN A 575 19.50 33.26 0.47
N ASN A 576 19.53 33.90 1.64
CA ASN A 576 18.39 34.56 2.26
C ASN A 576 18.03 35.89 1.56
N GLU A 577 19.02 36.64 1.06
CA GLU A 577 18.77 37.83 0.23
C GLU A 577 18.30 37.50 -1.19
N THR A 578 18.78 36.41 -1.80
CA THR A 578 18.31 35.95 -3.13
C THR A 578 16.92 35.30 -3.08
N SER A 579 16.52 34.72 -1.94
CA SER A 579 15.18 34.14 -1.72
C SER A 579 14.08 35.19 -1.54
N ARG A 580 14.42 36.44 -1.21
CA ARG A 580 13.45 37.55 -1.09
C ARG A 580 13.09 38.23 -2.41
N GLY A 581 13.66 37.79 -3.55
CA GLY A 581 13.59 38.52 -4.81
C GLY A 581 12.97 37.80 -6.02
N ARG A 582 12.40 36.60 -5.90
CA ARG A 582 11.78 35.90 -7.05
C ARG A 582 10.42 35.30 -6.69
N HIS A 583 9.37 36.09 -6.94
CA HIS A 583 8.11 35.54 -7.39
C HIS A 583 8.32 34.99 -8.81
N ASP A 584 8.08 33.70 -9.01
CA ASP A 584 7.78 33.16 -10.33
C ASP A 584 6.80 31.98 -10.16
N ASP A 585 5.59 32.17 -10.68
CA ASP A 585 4.49 31.22 -10.75
C ASP A 585 4.81 30.12 -11.78
N SER A 586 5.12 28.89 -11.32
CA SER A 586 4.69 27.63 -11.96
C SER A 586 5.38 26.42 -11.33
N THR A 587 4.72 25.73 -10.38
CA THR A 587 5.11 24.38 -9.95
C THR A 587 3.88 23.61 -9.51
N ALA A 588 3.61 22.47 -10.13
CA ALA A 588 2.68 21.50 -9.56
C ALA A 588 3.30 20.94 -8.26
N PRO A 589 2.59 20.94 -7.12
CA PRO A 589 3.15 20.53 -5.84
C PRO A 589 3.54 19.05 -5.82
N THR A 590 4.62 18.74 -5.12
CA THR A 590 5.06 17.38 -4.73
C THR A 590 3.95 16.66 -3.94
N PRO A 591 3.81 15.32 -3.98
CA PRO A 591 2.90 14.61 -3.07
C PRO A 591 3.22 14.92 -1.61
N GLY A 592 2.21 15.27 -0.80
CA GLY A 592 2.35 15.67 0.60
C GLY A 592 2.70 17.15 0.84
N GLU A 593 2.76 17.99 -0.19
CA GLU A 593 3.02 19.42 -0.04
C GLU A 593 1.73 20.17 0.35
N LYS A 594 1.59 20.51 1.64
CA LYS A 594 0.42 21.23 2.18
C LYS A 594 0.34 22.67 1.64
N PRO A 595 -0.87 23.20 1.37
CA PRO A 595 -1.05 24.58 0.90
C PRO A 595 -0.41 25.61 1.84
N SER A 596 0.27 26.61 1.29
CA SER A 596 0.77 27.74 2.08
C SER A 596 -0.35 28.71 2.43
N GLY A 597 -0.47 29.10 3.70
CA GLY A 597 -1.44 30.11 4.14
C GLY A 597 -2.74 29.50 4.69
N LYS A 598 -3.84 30.24 4.56
CA LYS A 598 -5.18 29.87 5.05
C LYS A 598 -5.62 28.53 4.44
N ARG A 599 -6.08 27.60 5.28
CA ARG A 599 -6.58 26.30 4.87
C ARG A 599 -7.56 25.70 5.87
N ASN A 600 -8.38 24.76 5.42
CA ASN A 600 -9.37 24.06 6.22
C ASN A 600 -8.95 22.60 6.43
N LEU A 601 -9.25 22.04 7.60
CA LEU A 601 -9.09 20.62 7.87
C LEU A 601 -10.40 20.07 8.41
N ILE A 602 -11.00 19.13 7.68
CA ILE A 602 -12.15 18.36 8.12
C ILE A 602 -11.67 16.97 8.51
N PHE A 603 -11.87 16.60 9.77
CA PHE A 603 -11.64 15.24 10.24
C PHE A 603 -12.98 14.57 10.49
N MET A 604 -13.23 13.41 9.89
CA MET A 604 -14.46 12.66 10.13
C MET A 604 -14.19 11.31 10.81
N VAL A 605 -14.88 11.04 11.90
CA VAL A 605 -14.78 9.77 12.63
C VAL A 605 -15.98 8.88 12.30
N SER A 606 -15.70 7.69 11.77
CA SER A 606 -16.71 6.65 11.53
C SER A 606 -16.74 5.68 12.71
N ASP A 607 -17.17 6.17 13.88
CA ASP A 607 -17.09 5.45 15.17
C ASP A 607 -17.59 4.00 15.07
N GLY A 608 -16.78 3.05 15.53
CA GLY A 608 -17.10 1.61 15.47
C GLY A 608 -17.14 0.97 14.07
N MET A 609 -16.89 1.69 12.97
CA MET A 609 -17.00 1.16 11.60
C MET A 609 -15.79 0.27 11.21
N GLY A 610 -16.05 -0.98 10.82
CA GLY A 610 -15.05 -1.89 10.26
C GLY A 610 -15.16 -2.14 8.75
N PRO A 611 -14.19 -2.84 8.13
CA PRO A 611 -14.25 -3.21 6.70
C PRO A 611 -15.48 -4.06 6.33
N THR A 612 -15.96 -4.90 7.24
CA THR A 612 -17.18 -5.69 7.01
C THR A 612 -18.43 -4.80 6.97
N SER A 613 -18.51 -3.76 7.80
CA SER A 613 -19.63 -2.82 7.83
C SER A 613 -19.84 -2.16 6.46
N LEU A 614 -18.75 -1.75 5.79
CA LEU A 614 -18.80 -1.24 4.41
C LEU A 614 -19.26 -2.30 3.41
N THR A 615 -18.68 -3.50 3.46
CA THR A 615 -19.01 -4.58 2.53
C THR A 615 -20.50 -4.94 2.60
N MET A 616 -21.02 -5.04 3.82
CA MET A 616 -22.43 -5.29 4.10
C MET A 616 -23.32 -4.16 3.57
N THR A 617 -22.96 -2.91 3.84
CA THR A 617 -23.73 -1.73 3.44
C THR A 617 -23.76 -1.55 1.93
N ARG A 618 -22.63 -1.75 1.24
CA ARG A 618 -22.57 -1.70 -0.23
C ARG A 618 -23.52 -2.72 -0.85
N SER A 619 -23.45 -3.97 -0.41
CA SER A 619 -24.31 -5.03 -0.93
C SER A 619 -25.79 -4.79 -0.59
N TYR A 620 -26.07 -4.28 0.60
CA TYR A 620 -27.42 -3.88 1.02
C TYR A 620 -27.99 -2.79 0.09
N ARG A 621 -27.24 -1.71 -0.15
CA ARG A 621 -27.65 -0.62 -1.05
C ARG A 621 -27.87 -1.11 -2.48
N GLN A 622 -26.98 -1.95 -3.00
CA GLN A 622 -27.14 -2.56 -4.32
C GLN A 622 -28.45 -3.34 -4.42
N PHE A 623 -28.81 -4.08 -3.37
CA PHE A 623 -30.06 -4.83 -3.29
C PHE A 623 -31.29 -3.91 -3.21
N THR A 624 -31.29 -2.91 -2.33
CA THR A 624 -32.47 -2.06 -2.08
C THR A 624 -32.73 -1.07 -3.20
N GLU A 625 -31.69 -0.56 -3.86
CA GLU A 625 -31.81 0.41 -4.96
C GLU A 625 -31.78 -0.25 -6.36
N GLY A 626 -31.55 -1.56 -6.45
CA GLY A 626 -31.49 -2.29 -7.72
C GLY A 626 -30.28 -1.90 -8.57
N LEU A 627 -29.15 -1.61 -7.94
CA LEU A 627 -27.93 -1.15 -8.59
C LEU A 627 -27.06 -2.32 -9.10
N PRO A 628 -26.18 -2.06 -10.08
CA PRO A 628 -25.18 -3.03 -10.52
C PRO A 628 -24.25 -3.50 -9.39
N ILE A 629 -23.69 -4.71 -9.51
CA ILE A 629 -22.79 -5.30 -8.50
C ILE A 629 -21.46 -4.55 -8.35
N ASP A 630 -21.07 -3.78 -9.36
CA ASP A 630 -19.88 -2.95 -9.40
C ASP A 630 -20.12 -1.51 -8.91
N ASP A 631 -21.36 -1.16 -8.51
CA ASP A 631 -21.64 0.11 -7.83
C ASP A 631 -21.01 0.10 -6.42
N THR A 632 -20.34 1.19 -6.05
CA THR A 632 -19.65 1.32 -4.76
C THR A 632 -20.18 2.52 -3.96
N LEU A 633 -19.90 2.57 -2.67
CA LEU A 633 -20.14 3.75 -1.85
C LEU A 633 -19.17 4.87 -2.24
N VAL A 634 -19.44 6.12 -1.82
CA VAL A 634 -18.50 7.23 -2.03
C VAL A 634 -17.21 6.97 -1.26
N LEU A 635 -17.32 6.51 -0.01
CA LEU A 635 -16.18 6.10 0.82
C LEU A 635 -15.22 5.13 0.12
N ASP A 636 -15.75 4.17 -0.65
CA ASP A 636 -14.93 3.17 -1.36
C ASP A 636 -13.97 3.80 -2.38
N GLN A 637 -14.34 4.95 -2.94
CA GLN A 637 -13.54 5.66 -3.94
C GLN A 637 -12.40 6.46 -3.29
N HIS A 638 -12.46 6.66 -1.97
CA HIS A 638 -11.57 7.53 -1.20
C HIS A 638 -10.69 6.79 -0.19
N ILE A 639 -10.67 5.45 -0.20
CA ILE A 639 -9.80 4.66 0.67
C ILE A 639 -8.32 4.84 0.31
N ILE A 640 -7.50 5.19 1.30
CA ILE A 640 -6.05 5.42 1.12
C ILE A 640 -5.17 4.48 1.94
N GLY A 641 -5.75 3.87 2.98
CA GLY A 641 -4.99 3.08 3.94
C GLY A 641 -5.85 2.44 5.01
N THR A 642 -5.20 1.94 6.06
CA THR A 642 -5.83 1.42 7.28
C THR A 642 -5.12 1.95 8.52
N SER A 643 -5.83 1.97 9.65
CA SER A 643 -5.39 2.37 10.97
C SER A 643 -5.44 1.15 11.90
N ARG A 644 -4.31 0.86 12.54
CA ARG A 644 -4.23 -0.10 13.64
C ARG A 644 -4.67 0.62 14.90
N THR A 645 -5.65 0.05 15.59
CA THR A 645 -6.25 0.64 16.79
C THR A 645 -5.84 -0.18 18.02
N ARG A 646 -5.43 0.53 19.08
CA ARG A 646 -5.13 -0.03 20.42
C ARG A 646 -4.96 1.10 21.42
N SER A 647 -5.23 0.82 22.69
CA SER A 647 -4.93 1.73 23.80
C SER A 647 -3.59 1.36 24.47
N SER A 648 -3.19 2.12 25.48
CA SER A 648 -2.05 1.77 26.33
C SER A 648 -2.36 0.59 27.26
N SER A 649 -3.65 0.34 27.56
CA SER A 649 -4.11 -0.64 28.55
C SER A 649 -4.74 -1.91 27.95
N SER A 650 -5.04 -1.93 26.64
CA SER A 650 -5.55 -3.12 25.95
C SER A 650 -5.27 -3.11 24.45
N LEU A 651 -5.29 -4.31 23.84
CA LEU A 651 -5.27 -4.46 22.39
C LEU A 651 -6.58 -3.98 21.76
N VAL A 652 -7.70 -4.17 22.47
CA VAL A 652 -9.02 -3.70 22.06
C VAL A 652 -9.24 -2.33 22.69
N THR A 653 -9.12 -1.27 21.90
CA THR A 653 -9.30 0.11 22.35
C THR A 653 -10.78 0.46 22.49
N ASP A 654 -11.09 1.46 23.29
CA ASP A 654 -12.38 2.16 23.25
C ASP A 654 -12.31 3.50 22.51
N SER A 655 -13.48 4.12 22.31
CA SER A 655 -13.63 5.40 21.61
C SER A 655 -12.84 6.50 22.33
N ALA A 656 -12.83 6.49 23.66
CA ALA A 656 -12.06 7.44 24.47
C ALA A 656 -10.54 7.35 24.18
N ALA A 657 -9.93 6.17 24.30
CA ALA A 657 -8.51 5.99 24.04
C ALA A 657 -8.15 6.12 22.55
N GLY A 658 -9.04 5.67 21.66
CA GLY A 658 -8.87 5.73 20.22
C GLY A 658 -8.93 7.17 19.70
N ALA A 659 -9.95 7.93 20.11
CA ALA A 659 -10.07 9.35 19.79
C ALA A 659 -8.97 10.18 20.47
N THR A 660 -8.52 9.83 21.67
CA THR A 660 -7.33 10.48 22.28
C THR A 660 -6.08 10.29 21.41
N ALA A 661 -5.92 9.15 20.72
CA ALA A 661 -4.81 8.96 19.80
C ALA A 661 -4.88 9.90 18.59
N PHE A 662 -6.09 10.22 18.10
CA PHE A 662 -6.30 11.21 17.04
C PHE A 662 -6.14 12.64 17.54
N SER A 663 -6.70 12.95 18.70
CA SER A 663 -6.74 14.31 19.20
C SER A 663 -5.39 14.73 19.80
N CYS A 664 -4.71 13.87 20.56
CA CYS A 664 -3.42 14.17 21.18
C CYS A 664 -2.20 13.68 20.39
N GLY A 665 -2.36 12.77 19.43
CA GLY A 665 -1.24 12.05 18.81
C GLY A 665 -0.49 11.13 19.80
N ARG A 666 -1.17 10.67 20.85
CA ARG A 666 -0.57 9.89 21.96
C ARG A 666 -1.51 8.77 22.40
N LYS A 667 -0.92 7.67 22.88
CA LYS A 667 -1.69 6.57 23.46
C LYS A 667 -2.22 6.93 24.84
N SER A 668 -3.45 6.49 25.09
CA SER A 668 -4.19 6.63 26.35
C SER A 668 -4.80 5.28 26.73
N TYR A 669 -5.32 5.15 27.96
CA TYR A 669 -5.99 3.97 28.47
C TYR A 669 -7.50 4.01 28.19
N ASN A 670 -8.13 2.84 28.07
CA ASN A 670 -9.58 2.78 27.82
C ASN A 670 -10.35 3.56 28.89
N GLY A 671 -11.25 4.42 28.45
CA GLY A 671 -12.07 5.29 29.27
C GLY A 671 -11.49 6.70 29.47
N ALA A 672 -10.23 6.98 29.13
CA ALA A 672 -9.67 8.31 29.33
C ALA A 672 -9.99 9.27 28.18
N ILE A 673 -10.48 10.46 28.53
CA ILE A 673 -10.72 11.56 27.60
C ILE A 673 -9.51 12.49 27.64
N SER A 674 -8.62 12.42 26.64
CA SER A 674 -7.43 13.28 26.51
C SER A 674 -6.54 13.34 27.76
N VAL A 675 -6.44 12.21 28.46
CA VAL A 675 -5.59 12.00 29.64
C VAL A 675 -4.61 10.88 29.35
N LEU A 676 -3.36 11.01 29.79
CA LEU A 676 -2.30 10.02 29.60
C LEU A 676 -2.24 9.04 30.77
N PRO A 677 -1.56 7.89 30.64
CA PRO A 677 -1.48 6.88 31.70
C PRO A 677 -0.91 7.35 33.04
N ASP A 678 -0.17 8.47 33.03
CA ASP A 678 0.35 9.15 34.23
C ASP A 678 -0.65 10.13 34.86
N HIS A 679 -1.92 10.09 34.46
CA HIS A 679 -3.01 10.97 34.89
C HIS A 679 -2.79 12.46 34.57
N SER A 680 -1.91 12.76 33.62
CA SER A 680 -1.75 14.12 33.14
C SER A 680 -2.59 14.36 31.88
N PRO A 681 -3.13 15.58 31.69
CA PRO A 681 -3.81 15.92 30.45
C PRO A 681 -2.80 15.98 29.29
N CYS A 682 -3.25 15.59 28.09
CA CYS A 682 -2.54 15.86 26.83
C CYS A 682 -3.33 16.90 26.03
N GLY A 683 -2.65 17.88 25.45
CA GLY A 683 -3.31 18.85 24.58
C GLY A 683 -3.82 18.18 23.31
N THR A 684 -4.86 18.76 22.70
CA THR A 684 -5.50 18.23 21.50
C THR A 684 -5.22 19.07 20.25
N VAL A 685 -5.44 18.48 19.06
CA VAL A 685 -5.40 19.19 17.78
C VAL A 685 -6.42 20.33 17.73
N LEU A 686 -7.63 20.14 18.27
CA LEU A 686 -8.67 21.17 18.26
C LEU A 686 -8.26 22.36 19.15
N GLU A 687 -7.78 22.10 20.36
CA GLU A 687 -7.28 23.15 21.26
C GLU A 687 -6.11 23.92 20.64
N ALA A 688 -5.18 23.19 20.02
CA ALA A 688 -4.04 23.78 19.34
C ALA A 688 -4.49 24.64 18.14
N ALA A 689 -5.49 24.17 17.38
CA ALA A 689 -6.08 24.92 16.27
C ALA A 689 -6.73 26.21 16.77
N HIS A 690 -7.53 26.13 17.83
CA HIS A 690 -8.16 27.30 18.47
C HIS A 690 -7.10 28.33 18.92
N LEU A 691 -6.07 27.88 19.64
CA LEU A 691 -5.00 28.76 20.12
C LEU A 691 -4.15 29.35 18.98
N ALA A 692 -4.09 28.68 17.83
CA ALA A 692 -3.46 29.18 16.61
C ALA A 692 -4.37 30.15 15.81
N GLY A 693 -5.62 30.35 16.23
CA GLY A 693 -6.57 31.27 15.64
C GLY A 693 -7.51 30.67 14.60
N TYR A 694 -7.51 29.34 14.42
CA TYR A 694 -8.53 28.66 13.61
C TYR A 694 -9.87 28.66 14.31
N LYS A 695 -10.96 28.68 13.53
CA LYS A 695 -12.28 28.35 14.06
C LYS A 695 -12.42 26.84 14.26
N THR A 696 -13.12 26.43 15.30
CA THR A 696 -13.23 25.02 15.70
C THR A 696 -14.69 24.55 15.78
N GLY A 697 -14.96 23.31 15.38
CA GLY A 697 -16.30 22.75 15.42
C GLY A 697 -16.35 21.26 15.76
N LEU A 698 -17.47 20.85 16.37
CA LEU A 698 -17.85 19.46 16.64
C LEU A 698 -19.27 19.21 16.12
N VAL A 699 -19.45 18.14 15.34
CA VAL A 699 -20.76 17.73 14.82
C VAL A 699 -20.92 16.23 15.01
N VAL A 700 -21.94 15.79 15.75
CA VAL A 700 -22.16 14.38 16.07
C VAL A 700 -23.65 14.03 16.05
N THR A 701 -23.98 12.74 16.01
CA THR A 701 -25.37 12.26 16.17
C THR A 701 -25.67 11.74 17.57
N THR A 702 -24.68 11.57 18.43
CA THR A 702 -24.85 11.21 19.85
C THR A 702 -24.89 12.44 20.75
N ARG A 703 -24.89 12.22 22.07
CA ARG A 703 -24.52 13.22 23.07
C ARG A 703 -23.20 13.88 22.67
N ILE A 704 -23.16 15.21 22.65
CA ILE A 704 -21.92 15.94 22.35
C ILE A 704 -20.80 15.64 23.37
N THR A 705 -21.19 15.22 24.57
CA THR A 705 -20.32 14.80 25.67
C THR A 705 -19.78 13.37 25.57
N ASP A 706 -20.16 12.62 24.53
CA ASP A 706 -19.67 11.26 24.33
C ASP A 706 -18.15 11.26 24.02
N ALA A 707 -17.52 10.09 24.12
CA ALA A 707 -16.07 9.99 24.25
C ALA A 707 -15.29 10.59 23.07
N THR A 708 -15.72 10.34 21.83
CA THR A 708 -15.01 10.83 20.65
C THR A 708 -15.02 12.35 20.53
N PRO A 709 -16.18 13.05 20.54
CA PRO A 709 -16.20 14.52 20.53
C PRO A 709 -15.52 15.11 21.77
N ALA A 710 -15.74 14.52 22.94
CA ALA A 710 -15.12 14.97 24.18
C ALA A 710 -13.59 14.96 24.11
N CYS A 711 -12.98 13.95 23.48
CA CYS A 711 -11.52 13.84 23.31
C CYS A 711 -10.91 14.99 22.50
N PHE A 712 -11.69 15.78 21.75
CA PHE A 712 -11.17 16.96 21.07
C PHE A 712 -11.23 18.23 21.94
N ALA A 713 -12.15 18.32 22.89
CA ALA A 713 -12.46 19.58 23.59
C ALA A 713 -12.30 19.54 25.12
N SER A 714 -12.15 18.37 25.72
CA SER A 714 -12.21 18.15 27.17
C SER A 714 -11.14 17.19 27.66
N HIS A 715 -10.93 17.17 28.99
CA HIS A 715 -10.05 16.24 29.69
C HIS A 715 -10.72 15.70 30.95
N VAL A 716 -10.93 14.39 31.00
CA VAL A 716 -11.41 13.70 32.19
C VAL A 716 -10.79 12.30 32.33
N ASN A 717 -10.58 11.86 33.58
CA ASN A 717 -9.98 10.56 33.88
C ASN A 717 -10.81 9.38 33.38
N LEU A 718 -12.15 9.53 33.35
CA LEU A 718 -13.11 8.53 32.92
C LEU A 718 -14.21 9.19 32.08
N ARG A 719 -14.55 8.58 30.94
CA ARG A 719 -15.57 9.05 29.99
C ARG A 719 -16.96 9.22 30.60
N GLN A 720 -17.21 8.55 31.73
CA GLN A 720 -18.46 8.63 32.49
C GLN A 720 -18.71 10.02 33.12
N TYR A 721 -17.69 10.89 33.18
CA TYR A 721 -17.83 12.25 33.71
C TYR A 721 -18.44 13.23 32.70
N GLU A 722 -19.51 12.84 32.02
CA GLU A 722 -20.18 13.63 30.96
C GLU A 722 -20.63 15.02 31.46
N ASP A 723 -21.13 15.14 32.70
CA ASP A 723 -21.49 16.43 33.30
C ASP A 723 -20.32 17.41 33.36
N ARG A 724 -19.10 16.90 33.55
CA ARG A 724 -17.85 17.68 33.61
C ARG A 724 -17.29 17.94 32.22
N ILE A 725 -17.48 17.02 31.27
CA ILE A 725 -17.17 17.24 29.86
C ILE A 725 -18.02 18.41 29.34
N ALA A 726 -19.33 18.43 29.64
CA ALA A 726 -20.24 19.50 29.26
C ALA A 726 -19.79 20.88 29.77
N GLU A 727 -19.28 20.94 31.02
CA GLU A 727 -18.71 22.17 31.61
C GLU A 727 -17.51 22.68 30.81
N GLN A 728 -16.59 21.78 30.46
CA GLN A 728 -15.38 22.13 29.73
C GLN A 728 -15.68 22.60 28.29
N GLU A 729 -16.61 21.95 27.59
CA GLU A 729 -17.00 22.29 26.22
C GLU A 729 -17.58 23.72 26.09
N ILE A 730 -18.26 24.22 27.13
CA ILE A 730 -18.81 25.58 27.15
C ILE A 730 -17.81 26.62 27.70
N GLY A 731 -16.58 26.21 27.98
CA GLY A 731 -15.47 27.08 28.35
C GLY A 731 -15.10 27.09 29.83
N GLU A 732 -15.67 26.24 30.68
CA GLU A 732 -15.13 25.98 32.02
C GLU A 732 -13.96 25.00 31.94
N HIS A 733 -12.94 25.44 31.22
CA HIS A 733 -11.78 24.67 30.85
C HIS A 733 -10.53 25.51 31.15
N PRO A 734 -9.36 24.93 31.50
CA PRO A 734 -8.17 25.71 31.83
C PRO A 734 -7.68 26.67 30.74
N LEU A 735 -8.01 26.37 29.48
CA LEU A 735 -7.70 27.24 28.33
C LEU A 735 -8.85 28.21 27.97
N GLY A 736 -9.94 28.21 28.74
CA GLY A 736 -11.19 28.86 28.37
C GLY A 736 -11.93 28.11 27.27
N ARG A 737 -12.83 28.79 26.56
CA ARG A 737 -13.58 28.20 25.44
C ARG A 737 -12.66 27.89 24.27
N VAL A 738 -12.61 26.63 23.86
CA VAL A 738 -11.81 26.15 22.72
C VAL A 738 -12.65 25.70 21.51
N VAL A 739 -13.98 25.56 21.66
CA VAL A 739 -14.90 25.18 20.58
C VAL A 739 -15.78 26.37 20.17
N ASP A 740 -15.88 26.67 18.88
CA ASP A 740 -16.76 27.74 18.36
C ASP A 740 -18.14 27.23 17.92
N LEU A 741 -18.28 25.96 17.51
CA LEU A 741 -19.54 25.38 17.04
C LEU A 741 -19.72 23.96 17.58
N LEU A 742 -20.84 23.69 18.23
CA LEU A 742 -21.25 22.34 18.66
C LEU A 742 -22.65 22.05 18.12
N LEU A 743 -22.83 20.94 17.40
CA LEU A 743 -24.14 20.46 16.95
C LEU A 743 -24.26 18.95 17.26
N GLY A 744 -25.27 18.57 18.04
CA GLY A 744 -25.51 17.17 18.38
C GLY A 744 -26.70 16.98 19.34
N GLY A 745 -26.69 15.86 20.06
CA GLY A 745 -27.62 15.57 21.16
C GLY A 745 -27.02 15.86 22.53
N GLY A 746 -27.63 15.30 23.57
CA GLY A 746 -27.12 15.28 24.95
C GLY A 746 -27.53 16.47 25.80
N ARG A 747 -28.65 17.13 25.46
CA ARG A 747 -29.18 18.27 26.23
C ARG A 747 -29.33 17.98 27.72
N CYS A 748 -29.59 16.72 28.10
CA CYS A 748 -29.78 16.35 29.50
C CYS A 748 -28.56 16.66 30.41
N HIS A 749 -27.32 16.65 29.89
CA HIS A 749 -26.11 17.00 30.67
C HIS A 749 -25.89 18.51 30.85
N PHE A 750 -26.72 19.33 30.19
CA PHE A 750 -26.65 20.79 30.25
C PHE A 750 -27.80 21.43 31.04
N LEU A 751 -28.84 20.65 31.34
CA LEU A 751 -29.98 21.07 32.14
C LEU A 751 -29.70 20.87 33.63
N PRO A 752 -30.16 21.76 34.53
CA PRO A 752 -30.02 21.54 35.96
C PRO A 752 -30.94 20.40 36.41
N ASN A 753 -30.54 19.66 37.46
CA ASN A 753 -31.29 18.54 38.05
C ASN A 753 -32.77 18.89 38.37
N SER A 754 -33.06 20.15 38.67
CA SER A 754 -34.42 20.66 38.85
C SER A 754 -35.32 20.67 37.59
N THR A 755 -34.80 20.33 36.42
CA THR A 755 -35.54 20.31 35.13
C THR A 755 -35.83 18.89 34.68
N ASP A 756 -37.08 18.65 34.24
CA ASP A 756 -37.47 17.36 33.65
C ASP A 756 -36.58 17.02 32.43
N GLY A 757 -36.07 15.79 32.39
CA GLY A 757 -35.15 15.34 31.34
C GLY A 757 -33.68 15.72 31.56
N SER A 758 -33.31 16.18 32.76
CA SER A 758 -31.91 16.36 33.16
C SER A 758 -31.22 15.03 33.50
N CYS A 759 -29.97 14.90 33.07
CA CYS A 759 -29.04 13.85 33.49
C CYS A 759 -28.12 14.30 34.63
N ARG A 760 -28.03 15.62 34.89
CA ARG A 760 -27.12 16.17 35.90
C ARG A 760 -27.54 15.81 37.32
N ASN A 761 -26.54 15.57 38.17
CA ASN A 761 -26.74 15.37 39.60
C ASN A 761 -26.80 16.68 40.42
N ASP A 762 -26.44 17.80 39.82
CA ASP A 762 -26.42 19.13 40.45
C ASP A 762 -27.43 20.10 39.81
N ASP A 763 -27.65 21.25 40.45
CA ASP A 763 -28.58 22.27 39.97
C ASP A 763 -27.92 23.30 39.02
N ARG A 764 -26.80 22.95 38.37
CA ARG A 764 -26.11 23.88 37.46
C ARG A 764 -26.80 23.92 36.10
N ASP A 765 -27.23 25.11 35.70
CA ASP A 765 -27.78 25.36 34.36
C ASP A 765 -26.66 25.78 33.40
N LEU A 766 -26.12 24.78 32.69
CA LEU A 766 -25.03 24.99 31.75
C LEU A 766 -25.48 25.72 30.49
N ILE A 767 -26.76 25.66 30.11
CA ILE A 767 -27.31 26.42 28.99
C ILE A 767 -27.22 27.92 29.30
N GLU A 768 -27.63 28.33 30.49
CA GLU A 768 -27.54 29.73 30.90
C GLU A 768 -26.09 30.18 31.11
N ILE A 769 -25.20 29.28 31.54
CA ILE A 769 -23.75 29.55 31.59
C ILE A 769 -23.17 29.72 30.17
N ALA A 770 -23.53 28.84 29.23
CA ALA A 770 -23.09 28.92 27.84
C ALA A 770 -23.55 30.24 27.20
N LYS A 771 -24.82 30.63 27.39
CA LYS A 771 -25.32 31.95 26.92
C LYS A 771 -24.55 33.12 27.52
N LYS A 772 -24.20 33.06 28.81
CA LYS A 772 -23.34 34.06 29.46
C LYS A 772 -21.92 34.08 28.88
N ASN A 773 -21.42 32.92 28.46
CA ASN A 773 -20.16 32.77 27.72
C ASN A 773 -20.28 33.15 26.23
N GLY A 774 -21.46 33.63 25.80
CA GLY A 774 -21.71 34.16 24.46
C GLY A 774 -22.22 33.14 23.45
N PHE A 775 -22.57 31.92 23.85
CA PHE A 775 -23.16 30.93 22.96
C PHE A 775 -24.57 31.31 22.52
N HIS A 776 -24.80 31.20 21.22
CA HIS A 776 -26.13 31.12 20.65
C HIS A 776 -26.64 29.70 20.83
N TYR A 777 -27.77 29.54 21.52
CA TYR A 777 -28.31 28.23 21.88
C TYR A 777 -29.52 27.86 21.01
N LEU A 778 -29.55 26.63 20.51
CA LEU A 778 -30.63 26.03 19.74
C LEU A 778 -30.92 24.62 20.26
N ASP A 779 -32.18 24.21 20.25
CA ASP A 779 -32.60 22.97 20.91
C ASP A 779 -33.69 22.17 20.17
N ASP A 780 -34.12 22.64 19.00
CA ASP A 780 -35.17 21.99 18.22
C ASP A 780 -34.98 22.13 16.70
N ARG A 781 -35.76 21.39 15.91
CA ARG A 781 -35.73 21.46 14.44
C ARG A 781 -35.96 22.87 13.91
N ARG A 782 -36.92 23.60 14.48
CA ARG A 782 -37.31 24.94 14.00
C ARG A 782 -36.16 25.93 14.13
N SER A 783 -35.47 25.90 15.26
CA SER A 783 -34.31 26.75 15.56
C SER A 783 -33.11 26.34 14.69
N PHE A 784 -32.90 25.05 14.43
CA PHE A 784 -31.94 24.58 13.43
C PHE A 784 -32.24 25.13 12.02
N ASP A 785 -33.48 25.00 11.53
CA ASP A 785 -33.87 25.50 10.20
C ASP A 785 -33.71 27.03 10.09
N SER A 786 -33.81 27.75 11.20
CA SER A 786 -33.60 29.19 11.25
C SER A 786 -32.15 29.63 10.96
N LEU A 787 -31.19 28.69 10.98
CA LEU A 787 -29.82 28.92 10.55
C LEU A 787 -29.69 29.09 9.04
N ASN A 788 -30.74 28.77 8.26
CA ASN A 788 -30.77 28.91 6.81
C ASN A 788 -29.59 28.19 6.12
N GLY A 789 -29.40 26.93 6.50
CA GLY A 789 -28.27 26.10 6.06
C GLY A 789 -26.91 26.65 6.48
N GLY A 790 -26.84 27.37 7.60
CA GLY A 790 -25.61 27.93 8.17
C GLY A 790 -25.36 29.41 7.82
N ALA A 791 -26.15 30.00 6.91
CA ALA A 791 -25.95 31.39 6.47
C ALA A 791 -26.23 32.43 7.57
N ASP A 792 -27.13 32.10 8.50
CA ASP A 792 -27.57 32.98 9.58
C ASP A 792 -26.98 32.53 10.94
N ALA A 793 -26.01 31.60 10.92
CA ALA A 793 -25.35 31.09 12.11
C ALA A 793 -24.46 32.14 12.77
N GLN A 794 -24.58 32.29 14.09
CA GLN A 794 -23.77 33.20 14.89
C GLN A 794 -22.88 32.39 15.82
N LEU A 795 -21.56 32.58 15.70
CA LEU A 795 -20.58 31.88 16.52
C LEU A 795 -20.19 32.73 17.75
N PRO A 796 -20.03 32.10 18.93
CA PRO A 796 -20.08 30.66 19.16
C PRO A 796 -21.51 30.09 19.20
N LEU A 797 -21.70 28.86 18.72
CA LEU A 797 -23.00 28.20 18.55
C LEU A 797 -23.05 26.86 19.32
N LEU A 798 -24.14 26.63 20.05
CA LEU A 798 -24.45 25.39 20.77
C LEU A 798 -25.83 24.89 20.35
N GLY A 799 -25.89 23.84 19.53
CA GLY A 799 -27.12 23.18 19.10
C GLY A 799 -27.26 21.79 19.73
N LEU A 800 -28.26 21.61 20.60
CA LEU A 800 -28.53 20.35 21.31
C LEU A 800 -29.96 19.88 21.00
N PHE A 801 -30.10 19.07 19.94
CA PHE A 801 -31.40 18.78 19.30
C PHE A 801 -32.14 17.57 19.88
N ALA A 802 -31.45 16.74 20.68
CA ALA A 802 -32.02 15.59 21.37
C ALA A 802 -31.69 15.64 22.88
N GLU A 803 -32.54 15.01 23.69
CA GLU A 803 -32.31 14.88 25.14
C GLU A 803 -31.03 14.08 25.42
N THR A 804 -30.93 12.91 24.79
CA THR A 804 -29.74 12.06 24.72
C THR A 804 -29.23 12.02 23.28
N ASP A 805 -29.13 10.86 22.65
CA ASP A 805 -28.68 10.74 21.26
C ASP A 805 -29.79 11.07 20.27
N ILE A 806 -29.42 11.52 19.07
CA ILE A 806 -30.33 11.55 17.94
C ILE A 806 -30.64 10.10 17.54
N PRO A 807 -31.91 9.74 17.28
CA PRO A 807 -32.28 8.36 16.93
C PRO A 807 -31.50 7.81 15.72
N PHE A 808 -31.37 6.49 15.63
CA PHE A 808 -30.75 5.83 14.47
C PHE A 808 -31.42 6.28 13.15
N GLU A 809 -30.66 6.38 12.07
CA GLU A 809 -31.11 6.84 10.75
C GLU A 809 -32.33 6.06 10.24
N ILE A 810 -32.39 4.75 10.53
CA ILE A 810 -33.54 3.90 10.16
C ILE A 810 -34.86 4.40 10.78
N ASP A 811 -34.80 4.98 11.98
CA ASP A 811 -35.93 5.56 12.71
C ASP A 811 -36.07 7.06 12.42
N ARG A 812 -34.96 7.81 12.49
CA ARG A 812 -34.86 9.26 12.30
C ARG A 812 -35.31 9.71 10.91
N ARG A 813 -35.16 8.90 9.86
CA ARG A 813 -35.67 9.22 8.52
C ARG A 813 -37.19 9.44 8.48
N ASN A 814 -37.93 8.96 9.49
CA ASN A 814 -39.36 9.19 9.66
C ASN A 814 -39.67 10.38 10.61
N GLN A 815 -38.65 11.09 11.07
CA GLN A 815 -38.69 12.18 12.05
C GLN A 815 -37.87 13.40 11.59
N ASN A 816 -37.80 13.65 10.27
CA ASN A 816 -37.03 14.77 9.71
C ASN A 816 -37.53 16.14 10.20
N ASP A 817 -38.79 16.25 10.63
CA ASP A 817 -39.39 17.44 11.23
C ASP A 817 -39.07 17.63 12.72
N VAL A 818 -38.37 16.66 13.33
CA VAL A 818 -37.96 16.68 14.75
C VAL A 818 -36.46 16.80 14.89
N TYR A 819 -35.69 16.02 14.12
CA TYR A 819 -34.23 15.95 14.23
C TYR A 819 -33.54 16.26 12.90
N PRO A 820 -32.47 17.07 12.91
CA PRO A 820 -31.61 17.22 11.74
C PRO A 820 -30.79 15.93 11.50
N SER A 821 -30.47 15.63 10.25
CA SER A 821 -29.54 14.54 9.91
C SER A 821 -28.07 14.95 10.08
N LEU A 822 -27.17 13.97 10.13
CA LEU A 822 -25.72 14.24 10.11
C LEU A 822 -25.30 15.05 8.88
N GLU A 823 -25.88 14.77 7.72
CA GLU A 823 -25.62 15.53 6.48
C GLU A 823 -26.08 16.99 6.62
N GLU A 824 -27.29 17.23 7.14
CA GLU A 824 -27.83 18.59 7.32
C GLU A 824 -26.96 19.41 8.29
N MET A 825 -26.56 18.81 9.41
CA MET A 825 -25.69 19.45 10.39
C MET A 825 -24.29 19.70 9.81
N THR A 826 -23.73 18.75 9.07
CA THR A 826 -22.43 18.88 8.38
C THR A 826 -22.43 20.07 7.42
N ARG A 827 -23.41 20.14 6.50
CA ARG A 827 -23.50 21.25 5.53
C ARG A 827 -23.67 22.60 6.23
N THR A 828 -24.48 22.64 7.27
CA THR A 828 -24.73 23.84 8.08
C THR A 828 -23.46 24.32 8.79
N ALA A 829 -22.72 23.41 9.43
CA ALA A 829 -21.50 23.71 10.15
C ALA A 829 -20.38 24.20 9.23
N LEU A 830 -20.14 23.52 8.11
CA LEU A 830 -19.11 23.90 7.14
C LEU A 830 -19.37 25.29 6.56
N LYS A 831 -20.63 25.59 6.23
CA LYS A 831 -21.00 26.92 5.74
C LYS A 831 -20.85 28.00 6.80
N ALA A 832 -21.27 27.74 8.04
CA ALA A 832 -21.11 28.68 9.15
C ALA A 832 -19.62 28.98 9.44
N LEU A 833 -18.76 27.95 9.47
CA LEU A 833 -17.32 28.10 9.72
C LEU A 833 -16.59 28.78 8.55
N SER A 834 -16.94 28.45 7.30
CA SER A 834 -16.40 29.14 6.12
C SER A 834 -16.72 30.63 6.15
N GLN A 835 -17.98 30.99 6.43
CA GLN A 835 -18.39 32.40 6.57
C GLN A 835 -17.68 33.11 7.73
N ALA A 836 -17.59 32.46 8.90
CA ALA A 836 -16.93 33.03 10.06
C ALA A 836 -15.42 33.25 9.88
N THR A 837 -14.80 32.54 8.92
CA THR A 837 -13.37 32.66 8.62
C THR A 837 -13.10 33.46 7.36
N ALA A 838 -14.12 33.99 6.66
CA ALA A 838 -13.95 34.68 5.38
C ALA A 838 -12.88 35.79 5.42
N ASP A 839 -12.89 36.61 6.47
CA ASP A 839 -11.96 37.73 6.70
C ASP A 839 -10.81 37.39 7.67
N SER A 840 -10.57 36.10 7.95
CA SER A 840 -9.52 35.61 8.86
C SER A 840 -8.27 35.13 8.10
N ASP A 841 -7.10 35.29 8.73
CA ASP A 841 -5.83 34.72 8.23
C ASP A 841 -5.79 33.17 8.36
N GLN A 842 -6.63 32.61 9.23
CA GLN A 842 -6.76 31.15 9.46
C GLN A 842 -8.13 30.65 9.00
N GLY A 843 -8.17 29.38 8.56
CA GLY A 843 -9.41 28.69 8.23
C GLY A 843 -10.05 28.07 9.46
N PHE A 844 -10.58 26.86 9.31
CA PHE A 844 -11.17 26.11 10.42
C PHE A 844 -10.67 24.66 10.53
N PHE A 845 -10.79 24.12 11.73
CA PHE A 845 -10.72 22.70 12.04
C PHE A 845 -12.11 22.23 12.50
N ILE A 846 -12.60 21.12 11.95
CA ILE A 846 -13.87 20.54 12.41
C ILE A 846 -13.73 19.03 12.52
N MET A 847 -14.27 18.47 13.60
CA MET A 847 -14.47 17.04 13.76
C MET A 847 -15.96 16.72 13.56
N ILE A 848 -16.24 15.75 12.69
CA ILE A 848 -17.61 15.29 12.38
C ILE A 848 -17.67 13.79 12.63
N GLU A 849 -18.70 13.30 13.29
CA GLU A 849 -18.78 11.89 13.67
C GLU A 849 -20.08 11.21 13.20
N GLY A 850 -19.93 10.00 12.64
CA GLY A 850 -21.01 9.03 12.45
C GLY A 850 -21.22 8.18 13.70
N SER A 851 -21.55 8.80 14.82
CA SER A 851 -21.42 8.22 16.17
C SER A 851 -22.26 6.97 16.38
N ARG A 852 -23.47 6.95 15.81
CA ARG A 852 -24.42 5.84 15.99
C ARG A 852 -24.02 4.55 15.27
N ILE A 853 -22.99 4.56 14.41
CA ILE A 853 -22.44 3.32 13.82
C ILE A 853 -21.89 2.40 14.92
N ASP A 854 -21.28 2.97 15.96
CA ASP A 854 -20.75 2.23 17.11
C ASP A 854 -21.87 1.61 17.95
N HIS A 855 -22.90 2.41 18.26
CA HIS A 855 -24.05 1.96 19.03
C HIS A 855 -24.82 0.83 18.33
N ALA A 856 -24.93 0.88 17.00
CA ALA A 856 -25.50 -0.22 16.22
C ALA A 856 -24.65 -1.49 16.34
N GLY A 857 -23.32 -1.36 16.43
CA GLY A 857 -22.39 -2.44 16.68
C GLY A 857 -22.55 -3.03 18.09
N HIS A 858 -22.63 -2.19 19.12
CA HIS A 858 -22.92 -2.63 20.50
C HIS A 858 -24.27 -3.35 20.60
N GLY A 859 -25.29 -2.81 19.91
CA GLY A 859 -26.61 -3.42 19.76
C GLY A 859 -26.62 -4.73 18.97
N ASN A 860 -25.53 -5.03 18.25
CA ASN A 860 -25.47 -6.07 17.22
C ASN A 860 -26.62 -5.96 16.21
N ASP A 861 -27.08 -4.73 15.92
CA ASP A 861 -28.23 -4.44 15.06
C ASP A 861 -27.78 -4.17 13.62
N PRO A 862 -27.88 -5.18 12.73
CA PRO A 862 -27.42 -5.02 11.36
C PRO A 862 -28.30 -4.09 10.52
N ALA A 863 -29.57 -3.88 10.89
CA ALA A 863 -30.48 -3.00 10.16
C ALA A 863 -30.16 -1.54 10.48
N ALA A 864 -29.91 -1.20 11.75
CA ALA A 864 -29.38 0.10 12.12
C ALA A 864 -27.99 0.33 11.49
N GLN A 865 -27.09 -0.66 11.57
CA GLN A 865 -25.71 -0.55 11.08
C GLN A 865 -25.62 -0.05 9.63
N VAL A 866 -26.35 -0.69 8.69
CA VAL A 866 -26.27 -0.32 7.27
C VAL A 866 -26.87 1.06 7.00
N ASN A 867 -27.89 1.47 7.74
CA ASN A 867 -28.50 2.78 7.56
C ASN A 867 -27.62 3.91 8.12
N GLU A 868 -26.93 3.67 9.24
CA GLU A 868 -25.94 4.61 9.79
C GLU A 868 -24.74 4.79 8.86
N VAL A 869 -24.19 3.71 8.31
CA VAL A 869 -23.09 3.79 7.33
C VAL A 869 -23.52 4.56 6.06
N LEU A 870 -24.77 4.40 5.62
CA LEU A 870 -25.31 5.19 4.50
C LEU A 870 -25.50 6.68 4.86
N ALA A 871 -25.92 7.00 6.08
CA ALA A 871 -26.00 8.39 6.54
C ALA A 871 -24.61 9.03 6.59
N TYR A 872 -23.61 8.28 7.04
CA TYR A 872 -22.22 8.72 7.07
C TYR A 872 -21.63 8.90 5.68
N ASP A 873 -21.89 7.99 4.72
CA ASP A 873 -21.46 8.13 3.32
C ASP A 873 -22.04 9.40 2.67
N LYS A 874 -23.28 9.76 2.98
CA LYS A 874 -23.90 11.04 2.55
C LYS A 874 -23.23 12.25 3.17
N ALA A 875 -22.92 12.21 4.47
CA ALA A 875 -22.20 13.28 5.14
C ALA A 875 -20.78 13.45 4.57
N PHE A 876 -20.08 12.34 4.29
CA PHE A 876 -18.77 12.34 3.63
C PHE A 876 -18.84 12.99 2.24
N ALA A 877 -19.84 12.61 1.43
CA ALA A 877 -20.09 13.23 0.14
C ALA A 877 -20.37 14.75 0.27
N ALA A 878 -21.12 15.17 1.30
CA ALA A 878 -21.38 16.57 1.56
C ALA A 878 -20.12 17.38 1.90
N VAL A 879 -19.13 16.77 2.56
CA VAL A 879 -17.82 17.41 2.78
C VAL A 879 -17.04 17.53 1.47
N LEU A 880 -17.05 16.50 0.63
CA LEU A 880 -16.40 16.56 -0.69
C LEU A 880 -17.02 17.67 -1.56
N ASP A 881 -18.35 17.74 -1.62
CA ASP A 881 -19.08 18.81 -2.32
C ASP A 881 -18.64 20.19 -1.82
N PHE A 882 -18.47 20.35 -0.51
CA PHE A 882 -18.01 21.59 0.11
C PHE A 882 -16.57 21.92 -0.30
N LEU A 883 -15.65 20.96 -0.24
CA LEU A 883 -14.25 21.16 -0.62
C LEU A 883 -14.08 21.51 -2.10
N GLU A 884 -14.97 21.03 -2.97
CA GLU A 884 -14.98 21.41 -4.39
C GLU A 884 -15.51 22.84 -4.62
N GLN A 885 -16.35 23.36 -3.73
CA GLN A 885 -17.04 24.65 -3.88
C GLN A 885 -16.38 25.80 -3.10
N ASP A 886 -15.65 25.51 -2.02
CA ASP A 886 -15.00 26.53 -1.19
C ASP A 886 -13.68 26.99 -1.81
N ASP A 887 -13.46 28.31 -1.84
CA ASP A 887 -12.24 28.90 -2.38
C ASP A 887 -11.01 28.68 -1.46
N THR A 888 -11.23 28.33 -0.19
CA THR A 888 -10.16 28.05 0.77
C THR A 888 -9.67 26.62 0.60
N PRO A 889 -8.37 26.38 0.33
CA PRO A 889 -7.83 25.02 0.23
C PRO A 889 -8.15 24.21 1.49
N GLY A 890 -8.58 22.97 1.32
CA GLY A 890 -8.85 22.10 2.46
C GLY A 890 -8.69 20.63 2.15
N ILE A 891 -8.61 19.83 3.21
CA ILE A 891 -8.56 18.38 3.11
C ILE A 891 -9.58 17.75 4.04
N LEU A 892 -10.15 16.63 3.59
CA LEU A 892 -10.93 15.71 4.39
C LEU A 892 -10.06 14.48 4.67
N VAL A 893 -9.95 14.11 5.94
CA VAL A 893 -9.44 12.80 6.37
C VAL A 893 -10.50 12.13 7.22
N SER A 894 -10.69 10.82 7.04
CA SER A 894 -11.63 10.04 7.83
C SER A 894 -11.10 8.68 8.22
N THR A 895 -11.41 8.23 9.44
CA THR A 895 -11.14 6.87 9.91
C THR A 895 -12.01 6.56 11.13
N SER A 896 -12.02 5.31 11.59
CA SER A 896 -12.66 4.93 12.86
C SER A 896 -11.60 4.90 13.97
N ASP A 897 -12.00 5.18 15.20
CA ASP A 897 -11.19 4.98 16.40
C ASP A 897 -11.07 3.50 16.82
N HIS A 898 -12.08 2.69 16.52
CA HIS A 898 -12.12 1.23 16.61
C HIS A 898 -13.16 0.58 15.69
N GLU A 899 -13.21 -0.75 15.70
CA GLU A 899 -14.34 -1.54 15.18
C GLU A 899 -15.19 -2.06 16.34
N THR A 900 -16.51 -2.16 16.13
CA THR A 900 -17.44 -2.63 17.16
C THR A 900 -18.28 -3.82 16.73
N GLY A 901 -18.46 -4.77 17.66
CA GLY A 901 -19.25 -5.99 17.50
C GLY A 901 -18.47 -7.17 16.89
N GLY A 902 -17.33 -6.91 16.25
CA GLY A 902 -16.59 -7.89 15.46
C GLY A 902 -17.48 -8.52 14.39
N LEU A 903 -18.06 -7.65 13.57
CA LEU A 903 -19.06 -7.97 12.57
C LEU A 903 -18.48 -8.89 11.48
N SER A 904 -19.21 -9.97 11.19
CA SER A 904 -18.94 -10.92 10.12
C SER A 904 -20.16 -11.06 9.21
N ALA A 905 -19.96 -10.86 7.90
CA ALA A 905 -20.97 -11.13 6.86
C ALA A 905 -21.09 -12.63 6.54
N ALA A 906 -21.04 -13.46 7.58
CA ALA A 906 -21.24 -14.90 7.56
C ALA A 906 -21.48 -15.41 8.99
N ARG A 907 -22.49 -16.27 9.17
CA ARG A 907 -22.78 -17.00 10.42
C ARG A 907 -23.25 -18.42 10.14
N GLN A 908 -22.55 -19.38 10.73
CA GLN A 908 -22.98 -20.78 10.73
C GLN A 908 -24.02 -21.00 11.85
N LEU A 909 -25.22 -21.46 11.49
CA LEU A 909 -26.32 -21.69 12.43
C LEU A 909 -26.52 -23.17 12.82
N HIS A 910 -25.93 -24.09 12.05
CA HIS A 910 -26.08 -25.53 12.22
C HIS A 910 -24.72 -26.23 12.12
N GLU A 911 -24.59 -27.41 12.73
CA GLU A 911 -23.34 -28.21 12.72
C GLU A 911 -22.99 -28.78 11.33
N GLU A 912 -23.91 -28.69 10.37
CA GLU A 912 -23.67 -29.06 8.97
C GLU A 912 -22.64 -28.15 8.30
N TYR A 913 -22.13 -28.56 7.13
CA TYR A 913 -21.13 -27.78 6.39
C TYR A 913 -21.63 -26.34 6.14
N PRO A 914 -20.79 -25.29 6.34
CA PRO A 914 -21.23 -23.90 6.27
C PRO A 914 -21.92 -23.55 4.95
N GLU A 915 -23.04 -22.83 5.05
CA GLU A 915 -23.73 -22.25 3.90
C GLU A 915 -23.20 -20.82 3.64
N TYR A 916 -22.72 -20.55 2.43
CA TYR A 916 -22.20 -19.23 2.04
C TYR A 916 -23.32 -18.27 1.67
N LYS A 917 -24.14 -17.88 2.65
CA LYS A 917 -25.33 -17.05 2.44
C LYS A 917 -25.14 -15.64 3.00
N TRP A 918 -25.63 -14.68 2.23
CA TRP A 918 -25.85 -13.29 2.61
C TRP A 918 -27.26 -12.91 2.16
N LEU A 919 -28.12 -12.48 3.09
CA LEU A 919 -29.54 -12.27 2.84
C LEU A 919 -29.95 -10.82 3.15
N PRO A 920 -29.58 -9.84 2.30
CA PRO A 920 -29.83 -8.42 2.55
C PRO A 920 -31.32 -8.06 2.61
N GLY A 921 -32.19 -8.87 2.00
CA GLY A 921 -33.64 -8.69 2.06
C GLY A 921 -34.22 -8.77 3.47
N VAL A 922 -33.54 -9.44 4.40
CA VAL A 922 -33.96 -9.50 5.81
C VAL A 922 -33.82 -8.12 6.46
N LEU A 923 -32.68 -7.45 6.25
CA LEU A 923 -32.45 -6.08 6.74
C LEU A 923 -33.37 -5.09 6.02
N ALA A 924 -33.62 -5.30 4.72
CA ALA A 924 -34.47 -4.40 3.93
C ALA A 924 -35.94 -4.41 4.37
N ASN A 925 -36.39 -5.49 5.00
CA ASN A 925 -37.73 -5.61 5.56
C ASN A 925 -37.89 -4.90 6.92
N ALA A 926 -36.79 -4.58 7.61
CA ALA A 926 -36.84 -3.84 8.85
C ALA A 926 -37.17 -2.36 8.59
N SER A 927 -38.16 -1.86 9.32
CA SER A 927 -38.61 -0.47 9.28
C SER A 927 -38.06 0.36 10.45
N HIS A 928 -37.67 -0.30 11.55
CA HIS A 928 -37.18 0.31 12.78
C HIS A 928 -35.94 -0.42 13.33
N SER A 929 -35.16 0.26 14.18
CA SER A 929 -34.04 -0.33 14.92
C SER A 929 -34.50 -1.21 16.09
N SER A 930 -33.59 -2.05 16.60
CA SER A 930 -33.82 -2.84 17.81
C SER A 930 -34.04 -1.98 19.06
N GLU A 931 -33.45 -0.80 19.13
CA GLU A 931 -33.62 0.18 20.22
C GLU A 931 -35.06 0.72 20.25
N TYR A 932 -35.58 1.16 19.09
CA TYR A 932 -36.98 1.58 18.98
C TYR A 932 -37.95 0.45 19.37
N MET A 933 -37.63 -0.77 18.94
CA MET A 933 -38.44 -1.95 19.20
C MET A 933 -38.49 -2.31 20.70
N ASP A 934 -37.36 -2.21 21.40
CA ASP A 934 -37.32 -2.39 22.86
C ASP A 934 -38.16 -1.32 23.57
N GLN A 935 -38.01 -0.04 23.20
CA GLN A 935 -38.80 1.03 23.81
C GLN A 935 -40.31 0.82 23.63
N ALA A 936 -40.75 0.51 22.40
CA ALA A 936 -42.15 0.22 22.11
C ALA A 936 -42.69 -0.98 22.90
N LEU A 937 -41.85 -1.99 23.12
CA LEU A 937 -42.17 -3.13 23.95
C LEU A 937 -42.29 -2.74 25.44
N GLN A 938 -41.33 -2.02 26.00
CA GLN A 938 -41.35 -1.57 27.39
C GLN A 938 -42.61 -0.74 27.69
N ASP A 939 -42.93 0.22 26.82
CA ASP A 939 -44.11 1.07 26.96
C ASP A 939 -45.41 0.25 27.02
N TYR A 940 -45.51 -0.78 26.17
CA TYR A 940 -46.66 -1.67 26.17
C TYR A 940 -46.71 -2.57 27.41
N LEU A 941 -45.57 -3.13 27.83
CA LEU A 941 -45.45 -3.99 29.01
C LEU A 941 -45.72 -3.22 30.32
N ALA A 942 -45.43 -1.93 30.35
CA ALA A 942 -45.74 -1.06 31.48
C ALA A 942 -47.26 -1.03 31.75
N VAL A 943 -48.08 -1.00 30.69
CA VAL A 943 -49.54 -0.85 30.78
C VAL A 943 -50.30 -2.18 30.77
N GLU A 944 -49.92 -3.13 29.91
CA GLU A 944 -50.66 -4.40 29.74
C GLU A 944 -49.94 -5.54 30.46
N LYS A 945 -50.68 -6.26 31.33
CA LYS A 945 -50.14 -7.37 32.14
C LYS A 945 -50.62 -8.75 31.71
N LYS A 946 -51.55 -8.84 30.74
CA LYS A 946 -52.08 -10.13 30.26
C LYS A 946 -51.14 -10.77 29.23
N LYS A 947 -50.50 -11.88 29.61
CA LYS A 947 -49.53 -12.62 28.77
C LYS A 947 -49.99 -12.91 27.34
N ASN A 948 -51.25 -13.32 27.14
CA ASN A 948 -51.78 -13.60 25.80
C ASN A 948 -51.84 -12.35 24.90
N LYS A 949 -52.12 -11.17 25.47
CA LYS A 949 -52.12 -9.91 24.72
C LYS A 949 -50.71 -9.40 24.47
N GLN A 950 -49.79 -9.62 25.41
CA GLN A 950 -48.37 -9.31 25.24
C GLN A 950 -47.76 -10.14 24.10
N LYS A 951 -47.99 -11.46 24.08
CA LYS A 951 -47.57 -12.33 22.97
C LYS A 951 -48.11 -11.87 21.62
N LYS A 952 -49.39 -11.51 21.59
CA LYS A 952 -50.03 -11.01 20.37
C LYS A 952 -49.34 -9.72 19.90
N PHE A 953 -49.13 -8.77 20.81
CA PHE A 953 -48.46 -7.52 20.51
C PHE A 953 -47.02 -7.73 20.02
N VAL A 954 -46.21 -8.58 20.68
CA VAL A 954 -44.85 -8.89 20.23
C VAL A 954 -44.83 -9.43 18.80
N ARG A 955 -45.77 -10.31 18.45
CA ARG A 955 -45.88 -10.82 17.07
C ARG A 955 -46.27 -9.74 16.07
N GLU A 956 -47.20 -8.86 16.42
CA GLU A 956 -47.58 -7.70 15.59
C GLU A 956 -46.37 -6.75 15.42
N LEU A 957 -45.66 -6.46 16.51
CA LEU A 957 -44.48 -5.61 16.54
C LEU A 957 -43.33 -6.17 15.67
N LEU A 958 -43.03 -7.48 15.77
CA LEU A 958 -42.01 -8.14 14.93
C LEU A 958 -42.35 -8.07 13.42
N VAL A 959 -43.63 -8.16 13.07
CA VAL A 959 -44.08 -8.04 11.67
C VAL A 959 -43.99 -6.60 11.19
N GLU A 960 -44.48 -5.64 11.97
CA GLU A 960 -44.56 -4.23 11.57
C GLU A 960 -43.18 -3.55 11.59
N GLY A 961 -42.36 -3.87 12.60
CA GLY A 961 -41.05 -3.25 12.85
C GLY A 961 -39.89 -3.93 12.13
N LEU A 962 -39.86 -5.27 12.06
CA LEU A 962 -38.73 -6.03 11.50
C LEU A 962 -39.10 -6.83 10.24
N GLY A 963 -40.37 -6.85 9.85
CA GLY A 963 -40.87 -7.66 8.73
C GLY A 963 -40.77 -9.17 8.97
N VAL A 964 -40.70 -9.59 10.24
CA VAL A 964 -40.54 -11.01 10.63
C VAL A 964 -41.91 -11.66 10.79
N THR A 965 -42.34 -12.41 9.77
CA THR A 965 -43.64 -13.11 9.77
C THR A 965 -43.60 -14.52 10.35
N ASP A 966 -42.41 -15.05 10.60
CA ASP A 966 -42.15 -16.44 10.95
C ASP A 966 -41.52 -16.60 12.35
N ALA A 967 -41.71 -15.62 13.24
CA ALA A 967 -41.17 -15.65 14.59
C ALA A 967 -41.60 -16.92 15.34
N THR A 968 -40.66 -17.62 15.99
CA THR A 968 -40.99 -18.83 16.77
C THR A 968 -41.65 -18.46 18.11
N ASP A 969 -42.26 -19.45 18.78
CA ASP A 969 -42.79 -19.19 20.13
C ASP A 969 -41.67 -18.95 21.14
N GLU A 970 -40.49 -19.55 20.93
CA GLU A 970 -39.29 -19.32 21.74
C GLU A 970 -38.78 -17.88 21.60
N GLU A 971 -38.70 -17.33 20.38
CA GLU A 971 -38.30 -15.94 20.15
C GLU A 971 -39.28 -14.96 20.82
N VAL A 972 -40.59 -15.24 20.75
CA VAL A 972 -41.61 -14.40 21.39
C VAL A 972 -41.57 -14.50 22.91
N GLU A 973 -41.32 -15.68 23.47
CA GLU A 973 -41.19 -15.85 24.93
C GLU A 973 -39.90 -15.23 25.46
N ALA A 974 -38.80 -15.29 24.70
CA ALA A 974 -37.55 -14.62 25.08
C ALA A 974 -37.76 -13.11 25.24
N LEU A 975 -38.49 -12.47 24.31
CA LEU A 975 -38.84 -11.05 24.40
C LEU A 975 -39.80 -10.71 25.56
N LEU A 976 -40.41 -11.69 26.21
CA LEU A 976 -41.33 -11.49 27.33
C LEU A 976 -40.75 -11.99 28.66
N ASP A 977 -39.50 -12.43 28.67
CA ASP A 977 -38.86 -12.98 29.85
C ASP A 977 -38.41 -11.83 30.79
N PRO A 978 -39.04 -11.68 31.97
CA PRO A 978 -38.71 -10.61 32.90
C PRO A 978 -37.33 -10.81 33.57
N GLU A 979 -36.72 -11.98 33.44
CA GLU A 979 -35.43 -12.33 34.05
C GLU A 979 -34.26 -12.24 33.05
N LEU A 980 -34.46 -11.59 31.89
CA LEU A 980 -33.38 -11.38 30.93
C LEU A 980 -32.23 -10.60 31.59
N PRO A 981 -30.98 -11.10 31.52
CA PRO A 981 -29.83 -10.42 32.11
C PRO A 981 -29.29 -9.27 31.25
N TYR A 982 -29.95 -8.94 30.13
CA TYR A 982 -29.56 -7.90 29.18
C TYR A 982 -30.81 -7.31 28.47
N SER A 983 -30.65 -6.17 27.78
CA SER A 983 -31.75 -5.49 27.08
C SER A 983 -32.39 -6.37 25.98
N HIS A 984 -33.71 -6.23 25.78
CA HIS A 984 -34.45 -6.94 24.74
C HIS A 984 -33.99 -6.52 23.33
N GLN A 985 -33.29 -5.39 23.19
CA GLN A 985 -32.69 -4.96 21.93
C GLN A 985 -31.80 -6.06 21.32
N TYR A 986 -31.04 -6.79 22.14
CA TYR A 986 -30.16 -7.87 21.66
C TYR A 986 -30.96 -9.06 21.12
N VAL A 987 -32.12 -9.32 21.69
CA VAL A 987 -33.02 -10.39 21.22
C VAL A 987 -33.62 -9.98 19.88
N PHE A 988 -34.11 -8.74 19.74
CA PHE A 988 -34.59 -8.22 18.44
C PHE A 988 -33.49 -8.26 17.38
N ALA A 989 -32.27 -7.84 17.72
CA ALA A 989 -31.14 -7.83 16.82
C ALA A 989 -30.67 -9.25 16.41
N ASP A 990 -30.67 -10.22 17.33
CA ASP A 990 -30.33 -11.62 17.04
C ASP A 990 -31.39 -12.30 16.14
N ILE A 991 -32.68 -11.97 16.30
CA ILE A 991 -33.77 -12.43 15.42
C ILE A 991 -33.49 -12.03 13.96
N VAL A 992 -33.05 -10.79 13.72
CA VAL A 992 -32.67 -10.30 12.38
C VAL A 992 -31.35 -10.93 11.94
N SER A 993 -30.32 -10.91 12.79
CA SER A 993 -28.98 -11.41 12.46
C SER A 993 -28.97 -12.90 12.08
N ARG A 994 -29.74 -13.75 12.77
CA ARG A 994 -29.87 -15.18 12.40
C ARG A 994 -30.51 -15.35 11.03
N ARG A 995 -31.60 -14.64 10.76
CA ARG A 995 -32.29 -14.70 9.46
C ARG A 995 -31.41 -14.19 8.33
N ALA A 996 -30.61 -13.15 8.59
CA ALA A 996 -29.67 -12.56 7.63
C ALA A 996 -28.36 -13.36 7.48
N GLN A 997 -28.09 -14.31 8.38
CA GLN A 997 -26.83 -15.05 8.55
C GLN A 997 -25.62 -14.13 8.81
N ILE A 998 -25.81 -13.15 9.69
CA ILE A 998 -24.79 -12.22 10.16
C ILE A 998 -24.25 -12.68 11.51
N GLY A 999 -22.94 -12.67 11.65
CA GLY A 999 -22.20 -13.05 12.86
C GLY A 999 -21.68 -11.83 13.59
N TRP A 1000 -21.70 -11.91 14.91
CA TRP A 1000 -21.10 -10.93 15.83
C TRP A 1000 -20.27 -11.71 16.84
N SER A 1001 -19.07 -11.24 17.13
CA SER A 1001 -18.15 -11.92 18.05
C SER A 1001 -18.25 -11.44 19.49
N THR A 1002 -18.79 -10.22 19.68
CA THR A 1002 -18.90 -9.54 20.97
C THR A 1002 -20.01 -8.50 20.90
N HIS A 1003 -20.43 -7.96 22.06
CA HIS A 1003 -21.21 -6.73 22.15
C HIS A 1003 -20.32 -5.51 22.46
N GLY A 1004 -19.01 -5.70 22.56
CA GLY A 1004 -18.03 -4.62 22.74
C GLY A 1004 -17.21 -4.39 21.48
N HIS A 1005 -16.05 -3.77 21.63
CA HIS A 1005 -15.16 -3.48 20.50
C HIS A 1005 -14.33 -4.70 20.09
N SER A 1006 -13.74 -4.64 18.90
CA SER A 1006 -12.80 -5.65 18.41
C SER A 1006 -11.48 -5.03 17.93
N GLY A 1007 -10.43 -5.85 17.88
CA GLY A 1007 -9.09 -5.44 17.45
C GLY A 1007 -8.87 -5.50 15.94
N VAL A 1008 -9.90 -5.21 15.15
CA VAL A 1008 -9.82 -5.20 13.68
C VAL A 1008 -9.25 -3.86 13.21
N ASP A 1009 -8.28 -3.90 12.30
CA ASP A 1009 -7.79 -2.71 11.60
C ASP A 1009 -8.95 -2.03 10.84
N VAL A 1010 -9.05 -0.71 10.98
CA VAL A 1010 -10.11 0.09 10.37
C VAL A 1010 -9.57 0.90 9.19
N ASN A 1011 -10.43 1.28 8.25
CA ASN A 1011 -9.99 1.97 7.03
C ASN A 1011 -9.68 3.45 7.28
N ILE A 1012 -8.81 4.02 6.45
CA ILE A 1012 -8.55 5.45 6.35
C ILE A 1012 -8.98 5.94 4.96
N TYR A 1013 -9.73 7.03 4.93
CA TYR A 1013 -10.20 7.71 3.73
C TYR A 1013 -9.68 9.14 3.67
N ALA A 1014 -9.52 9.68 2.46
CA ALA A 1014 -9.20 11.09 2.27
C ALA A 1014 -9.79 11.65 0.97
N SER A 1015 -10.09 12.95 0.95
CA SER A 1015 -10.48 13.65 -0.30
C SER A 1015 -9.38 13.58 -1.36
N SER A 1016 -8.12 13.53 -0.93
CA SER A 1016 -6.95 13.50 -1.81
C SER A 1016 -5.84 12.63 -1.21
N PRO A 1017 -5.53 11.45 -1.81
CA PRO A 1017 -4.39 10.63 -1.39
C PRO A 1017 -3.05 11.35 -1.54
N LYS A 1018 -2.98 12.33 -2.44
CA LYS A 1018 -1.80 13.16 -2.65
C LYS A 1018 -1.56 14.09 -1.45
N ASP A 1019 -2.63 14.69 -0.92
CA ASP A 1019 -2.52 15.68 0.16
C ASP A 1019 -2.48 15.01 1.54
N ALA A 1020 -3.06 13.81 1.67
CA ALA A 1020 -2.96 12.93 2.84
C ALA A 1020 -1.87 11.85 2.69
N TRP A 1021 -0.80 12.12 1.94
CA TRP A 1021 0.22 11.11 1.59
C TRP A 1021 0.82 10.38 2.80
N ALA A 1022 0.98 11.07 3.93
CA ALA A 1022 1.51 10.50 5.17
C ALA A 1022 0.63 9.38 5.75
N LEU A 1023 -0.64 9.30 5.34
CA LEU A 1023 -1.60 8.29 5.80
C LEU A 1023 -1.85 7.17 4.79
N VAL A 1024 -1.13 7.15 3.66
CA VAL A 1024 -1.24 6.08 2.66
C VAL A 1024 -0.56 4.80 3.17
N GLY A 1025 -1.31 3.70 3.24
CA GLY A 1025 -0.80 2.41 3.75
C GLY A 1025 -1.38 2.04 5.11
N ASN A 1026 -0.62 1.31 5.94
CA ASN A 1026 -1.06 0.87 7.26
C ASN A 1026 -0.39 1.72 8.34
N ASN A 1027 -1.20 2.42 9.13
CA ASN A 1027 -0.77 3.44 10.08
C ASN A 1027 -1.10 3.00 11.50
N GLU A 1028 -0.39 3.52 12.49
CA GLU A 1028 -0.89 3.52 13.88
C GLU A 1028 -1.92 4.64 14.04
N ASN A 1029 -2.93 4.48 14.89
CA ASN A 1029 -3.93 5.53 15.10
C ASN A 1029 -3.33 6.87 15.58
N THR A 1030 -2.14 6.88 16.21
CA THR A 1030 -1.42 8.12 16.57
C THR A 1030 -0.84 8.86 15.37
N ASP A 1031 -0.58 8.17 14.25
CA ASP A 1031 -0.06 8.79 13.02
C ASP A 1031 -1.12 9.70 12.38
N VAL A 1032 -2.40 9.36 12.54
CA VAL A 1032 -3.53 10.20 12.15
C VAL A 1032 -3.49 11.51 12.91
N GLY A 1033 -3.37 11.47 14.24
CA GLY A 1033 -3.26 12.69 15.05
C GLY A 1033 -2.02 13.53 14.72
N ALA A 1034 -0.89 12.88 14.44
CA ALA A 1034 0.31 13.56 13.98
C ALA A 1034 0.10 14.27 12.63
N PHE A 1035 -0.61 13.63 11.69
CA PHE A 1035 -0.98 14.24 10.41
C PHE A 1035 -1.89 15.46 10.60
N LEU A 1036 -2.94 15.36 11.43
CA LEU A 1036 -3.87 16.47 11.65
C LEU A 1036 -3.13 17.71 12.23
N ALA A 1037 -2.26 17.48 13.21
CA ALA A 1037 -1.42 18.54 13.79
C ALA A 1037 -0.45 19.14 12.76
N ASP A 1038 0.25 18.30 11.99
CA ASP A 1038 1.21 18.77 10.98
C ASP A 1038 0.50 19.55 9.87
N TYR A 1039 -0.62 19.06 9.33
CA TYR A 1039 -1.34 19.70 8.24
C TYR A 1039 -1.70 21.15 8.59
N LEU A 1040 -2.12 21.42 9.83
CA LEU A 1040 -2.45 22.77 10.31
C LEU A 1040 -1.26 23.56 10.92
N ASN A 1041 -0.06 22.97 10.98
CA ASN A 1041 1.15 23.53 11.61
C ASN A 1041 0.95 23.83 13.11
N LEU A 1042 0.37 22.88 13.84
CA LEU A 1042 0.00 23.04 15.24
C LEU A 1042 1.04 22.43 16.17
N ASP A 1043 1.29 23.09 17.31
CA ASP A 1043 2.13 22.55 18.39
C ASP A 1043 1.27 22.04 19.55
N VAL A 1044 0.82 20.80 19.42
CA VAL A 1044 0.04 20.09 20.46
C VAL A 1044 0.84 19.92 21.77
N ASN A 1045 2.17 19.91 21.71
CA ASN A 1045 3.01 19.81 22.89
C ASN A 1045 3.04 21.13 23.69
N ASP A 1046 2.91 22.28 23.04
CA ASP A 1046 2.76 23.56 23.75
C ASP A 1046 1.46 23.59 24.56
N VAL A 1047 0.36 23.14 23.95
CA VAL A 1047 -0.94 23.01 24.64
C VAL A 1047 -0.82 22.05 25.83
N THR A 1048 -0.20 20.88 25.62
CA THR A 1048 0.07 19.91 26.69
C THR A 1048 0.85 20.55 27.86
N LYS A 1049 1.86 21.38 27.58
CA LYS A 1049 2.61 22.08 28.64
C LYS A 1049 1.75 23.09 29.39
N ARG A 1050 0.87 23.83 28.70
CA ARG A 1050 -0.05 24.79 29.33
C ARG A 1050 -1.03 24.09 30.26
N LEU A 1051 -1.66 23.00 29.82
CA LEU A 1051 -2.58 22.18 30.62
C LEU A 1051 -1.88 21.54 31.82
N ARG A 1052 -0.63 21.08 31.65
CA ARG A 1052 0.16 20.58 32.80
C ARG A 1052 0.53 21.69 33.79
N GLY A 1053 0.67 22.93 33.31
CA GLY A 1053 0.87 24.11 34.14
C GLY A 1053 -0.38 24.51 34.95
N SER A 1054 -1.57 24.06 34.55
CA SER A 1054 -2.84 24.29 35.24
C SER A 1054 -3.19 23.16 36.24
N ALA A 1055 -2.17 22.52 36.83
CA ALA A 1055 -2.35 21.42 37.78
C ALA A 1055 -3.26 21.75 38.98
N TYR A 1056 -3.38 23.02 39.36
CA TYR A 1056 -4.23 23.46 40.48
C TYR A 1056 -5.34 24.42 40.04
N TRP A 1057 -5.80 24.30 38.80
CA TRP A 1057 -6.88 25.12 38.28
C TRP A 1057 -8.24 24.73 38.88
N SER A 1058 -9.09 25.72 39.14
CA SER A 1058 -10.48 25.56 39.51
C SER A 1058 -11.33 26.63 38.81
N ALA A 1059 -12.53 26.26 38.35
CA ALA A 1059 -13.47 27.19 37.73
C ALA A 1059 -13.94 28.29 38.73
N GLU A 1060 -14.00 27.93 40.01
CA GLU A 1060 -14.28 28.84 41.14
C GLU A 1060 -12.99 29.01 41.93
N ALA A 1061 -12.42 30.22 41.98
CA ALA A 1061 -11.16 30.49 42.67
C ALA A 1061 -11.29 30.21 44.19
N VAL A 1062 -10.93 29.00 44.62
CA VAL A 1062 -10.73 28.67 46.04
C VAL A 1062 -9.25 28.85 46.35
N ALA A 1063 -8.92 30.04 46.84
CA ALA A 1063 -7.65 30.30 47.48
C ALA A 1063 -7.66 29.66 48.88
N GLU A 1064 -7.05 28.49 49.04
CA GLU A 1064 -6.30 28.09 50.24
C GLU A 1064 -5.60 26.74 50.05
N SER A 1065 -4.42 26.60 50.67
CA SER A 1065 -3.40 25.55 50.50
C SER A 1065 -3.89 24.14 50.12
N VAL A 1066 -3.62 23.75 48.88
CA VAL A 1066 -3.91 22.45 48.27
C VAL A 1066 -2.64 21.58 48.31
N SER A 1067 -2.73 20.34 48.79
CA SER A 1067 -1.58 19.43 48.96
C SER A 1067 -1.09 18.87 47.62
N ILE A 1068 0.10 18.26 47.60
CA ILE A 1068 0.67 17.60 46.39
C ILE A 1068 -0.26 16.48 45.86
N ASP A 1069 -1.14 15.92 46.71
CA ASP A 1069 -2.10 14.86 46.35
C ASP A 1069 -3.35 15.37 45.58
N GLN A 1070 -3.42 16.65 45.23
CA GLN A 1070 -4.59 17.29 44.58
C GLN A 1070 -4.27 17.89 43.20
N ALA A 1071 -3.09 17.59 42.62
CA ALA A 1071 -2.79 17.98 41.25
C ALA A 1071 -3.76 17.33 40.25
N PHE A 1072 -4.28 18.12 39.32
CA PHE A 1072 -5.24 17.74 38.28
C PHE A 1072 -6.62 17.28 38.79
N SER A 1073 -7.06 17.71 39.98
CA SER A 1073 -8.40 17.40 40.52
C SER A 1073 -9.57 17.81 39.60
N TRP A 1074 -9.34 18.77 38.70
CA TRP A 1074 -10.31 19.16 37.68
C TRP A 1074 -10.51 18.11 36.57
N LEU A 1075 -9.69 17.05 36.48
CA LEU A 1075 -9.91 15.91 35.56
C LEU A 1075 -10.93 14.88 36.07
N GLY A 1076 -11.28 14.93 37.35
CA GLY A 1076 -12.19 13.97 38.00
C GLY A 1076 -11.53 13.35 39.22
N ASP A 1077 -12.19 12.36 39.80
CA ASP A 1077 -11.58 11.62 40.90
C ASP A 1077 -10.35 10.83 40.40
N PRO A 1078 -9.33 10.60 41.26
CA PRO A 1078 -8.23 9.71 40.93
C PRO A 1078 -8.74 8.29 40.64
N LEU A 1079 -8.09 7.59 39.70
CA LEU A 1079 -8.47 6.20 39.41
C LEU A 1079 -8.13 5.29 40.60
N GLY A 1080 -8.95 4.24 40.80
CA GLY A 1080 -8.67 3.19 41.77
C GLY A 1080 -7.42 2.37 41.42
N GLU A 1081 -6.83 1.70 42.40
CA GLU A 1081 -5.65 0.83 42.21
C GLU A 1081 -5.91 -0.35 41.25
N ASP A 1082 -7.18 -0.67 40.98
CA ASP A 1082 -7.66 -1.71 40.09
C ASP A 1082 -7.81 -1.26 38.63
N VAL A 1083 -7.74 0.05 38.36
CA VAL A 1083 -7.85 0.59 37.00
C VAL A 1083 -6.51 0.46 36.28
N ARG A 1084 -6.52 -0.28 35.18
CA ARG A 1084 -5.33 -0.51 34.37
C ARG A 1084 -5.10 0.62 33.39
N THR A 1085 -4.01 1.37 33.56
CA THR A 1085 -3.62 2.45 32.65
C THR A 1085 -2.55 2.06 31.63
N GLU A 1086 -1.77 0.99 31.88
CA GLU A 1086 -0.72 0.51 30.96
C GLU A 1086 -0.63 -1.03 30.84
N GLY A 1087 -0.08 -1.45 29.70
CA GLY A 1087 0.23 -2.84 29.35
C GLY A 1087 -0.92 -3.58 28.67
N LEU A 1088 -0.60 -4.61 27.87
CA LEU A 1088 -1.60 -5.43 27.17
C LEU A 1088 -2.17 -6.54 28.06
N ASP A 1089 -3.43 -6.92 27.84
CA ASP A 1089 -4.07 -8.06 28.52
C ASP A 1089 -3.22 -9.33 28.46
N THR A 1090 -2.91 -9.87 29.64
CA THR A 1090 -2.23 -11.15 29.79
C THR A 1090 -3.21 -12.20 30.29
N TYR A 1091 -3.11 -13.43 29.79
CA TYR A 1091 -3.98 -14.51 30.21
C TYR A 1091 -3.65 -14.95 31.65
N HIS A 1092 -4.58 -14.75 32.59
CA HIS A 1092 -4.38 -15.02 34.02
C HIS A 1092 -5.03 -16.31 34.52
N HIS A 1093 -5.43 -17.24 33.64
CA HIS A 1093 -6.00 -18.56 33.99
C HIS A 1093 -7.28 -18.57 34.87
N GLU A 1094 -7.85 -17.41 35.24
CA GLU A 1094 -9.12 -17.29 35.97
C GLU A 1094 -10.20 -16.60 35.12
N PHE A 1095 -10.82 -17.33 34.18
CA PHE A 1095 -11.92 -16.76 33.36
C PHE A 1095 -13.18 -16.44 34.18
N LYS A 1096 -13.33 -17.02 35.38
CA LYS A 1096 -14.58 -17.00 36.18
C LYS A 1096 -14.80 -15.75 37.05
N LYS A 1097 -13.86 -14.79 37.09
CA LYS A 1097 -13.91 -13.64 38.03
C LYS A 1097 -14.14 -12.26 37.39
N ARG A 1098 -14.22 -12.16 36.05
CA ARG A 1098 -14.56 -10.88 35.40
C ARG A 1098 -16.07 -10.72 35.34
N GLY A 1099 -16.69 -10.52 36.50
CA GLY A 1099 -18.03 -9.96 36.63
C GLY A 1099 -17.87 -8.55 37.15
N LEU A 1100 -17.66 -7.61 36.25
CA LEU A 1100 -17.77 -6.18 36.52
C LEU A 1100 -18.90 -5.71 35.62
N GLU A 1101 -20.00 -5.27 36.22
CA GLU A 1101 -20.98 -4.43 35.53
C GLU A 1101 -20.23 -3.14 35.19
N THR A 1102 -19.90 -2.97 33.91
CA THR A 1102 -19.17 -1.79 33.45
C THR A 1102 -19.96 -1.16 32.32
N ASP A 1103 -20.29 0.12 32.51
CA ASP A 1103 -20.92 0.96 31.51
C ASP A 1103 -19.94 1.20 30.34
N CYS A 1104 -20.33 0.80 29.12
CA CYS A 1104 -19.57 1.00 27.88
C CYS A 1104 -19.44 2.48 27.50
N GLY A 1105 -20.25 3.38 28.07
CA GLY A 1105 -20.44 4.74 27.60
C GLY A 1105 -21.43 4.87 26.44
N CYS A 1106 -21.86 3.75 25.85
CA CYS A 1106 -22.87 3.63 24.80
C CYS A 1106 -24.33 3.73 25.31
N GLY A 1107 -24.53 4.12 26.59
CA GLY A 1107 -25.84 4.23 27.23
C GLY A 1107 -26.42 2.90 27.75
N GLN A 1108 -25.63 1.82 27.78
CA GLN A 1108 -26.02 0.48 28.21
C GLN A 1108 -24.99 -0.12 29.20
N ILE A 1109 -25.46 -0.90 30.18
CA ILE A 1109 -24.59 -1.63 31.12
C ILE A 1109 -24.38 -3.05 30.56
N HIS A 1110 -23.11 -3.47 30.41
CA HIS A 1110 -22.73 -4.78 29.85
C HIS A 1110 -22.13 -5.74 30.89
#